data_AF-A0A6B0XFE9-F1
#
_entry.id   AF-A0A6B0XFE9-F1
#
_cell.length_a   1.000
_cell.length_b   1.000
_cell.length_c   1.000
_cell.angle_alpha   90.00
_cell.angle_beta   90.00
_cell.angle_gamma   90.00
#
_symmetry.space_group_name_H-M   'P 1'
#
loop_
_entity.id
_entity.type
_entity.pdbx_description
1 polymer ?
#
loop_
_entity_poly.entity_id
_entity_poly.type
_entity_poly.pdbx_seq_one_letter_code
_entity_poly.pdbx_strand_id
1 'polypeptide(L)'
;MRISAPTSKKNETPCWSSGSTKPRPNGSGKSATQPCGPFTTSTSISLLAPMAGWWILLLCARAFARPCDNGLKPRLWMRYWPSCARRMQTKYRCSQRRWKRRLSRYLLRIPRLGLVIMNPNKHYCLPRWVTALFVVALHLGGAAAVVARDSPTAGQLIHRSIPRKGDTTHVVVPGERFKAGRLQQWIYGRNYRPLWTTPIEVPVLDLNVVGGGLSPMRTGGFGQSISLHFKGQDGRRYTVRSLDKDPTKRLLAELKQTVVEDAIQDLISALLPAGALVVDALMEATGILHAPHRLVVIPDDPRLGAYRQEFAGLIGTLQEHPSEAAGDEPGFAGSRKVSGTEKVYQRLEKTPCERVDARAYLKARLVDFLVGDKDRHSGQWRWARFPAGDCYTWLPIPEDRDQAFIDFDGLLMTQVRQVEPKFVRFQEHYPDHRGLPRNGWEVDRELLAELEWSAWDSVITTVQDELPDLVIDAAVRRLPAPYYEQVGAFLTRALKARRDQLDEFAARYYRLISREVEIKATDEDEYLELAHREDGALDVRIRLAGTQHAPYFRRTLYPRETKEVRIYLHGGDDQVAVLGERATIRVRVDGGGGDDTYANQSRAGRRMTRFYDARGKNRFERGAALIDERPYKRPAPTGATTDRYVVDWGQETIALPVVSYSPDLGVYVGLFRARIYHGYRKNPYASKHALGLGVAPSAGVKPLVTYSGAFRHLLRGLDGRLQMEYSGINVIRFNGFGNGVEIPHPESFYEVEQTQFSLAPALSWSQAAWTLTGGPLVQFTTTHLADNKGKFIARYETPLYGTETFGQIGVGGELAYDTRDNPGHARRGVQLGLSGALYPKLWDVKSAFGRVGGDAAAYLSADLPTLPTLALRVGGEIVRGAFPFHEAATVGGPDDLRGFYEDRFAGEAALYGNGELRMRLIRLWFPLPGELGAFAAVDAGRVFYNADPAEADGWHIGTGGGLWVSFLKRQATLSAALLEGEDRIGAYLRTGMMF
;
A
#
# COMPACT_ATOMS: atom_id res chain seq x y z
N MET A 1 56.68 28.40 21.90
CA MET A 1 57.52 27.23 22.25
C MET A 1 57.45 26.26 21.07
N ARG A 2 58.54 25.99 20.33
CA ARG A 2 59.60 24.99 20.60
C ARG A 2 59.02 23.55 20.62
N ILE A 3 59.15 22.79 19.51
CA ILE A 3 60.19 21.75 19.19
C ILE A 3 59.73 20.36 19.71
N SER A 4 59.84 19.20 19.03
CA SER A 4 60.46 18.77 17.73
C SER A 4 59.54 17.73 17.03
N ALA A 5 59.52 17.45 15.71
CA ALA A 5 60.51 17.50 14.61
C ALA A 5 61.27 16.14 14.38
N PRO A 6 61.89 15.85 13.20
CA PRO A 6 61.28 14.91 12.23
C PRO A 6 62.29 13.98 11.49
N THR A 7 61.86 13.23 10.45
CA THR A 7 62.63 12.81 9.22
C THR A 7 61.78 11.83 8.37
N SER A 8 62.05 11.53 7.09
CA SER A 8 62.37 12.37 5.91
C SER A 8 62.35 11.51 4.61
N LYS A 9 61.94 12.09 3.46
CA LYS A 9 62.49 11.95 2.06
C LYS A 9 62.96 10.55 1.55
N LYS A 10 62.78 10.13 0.28
CA LYS A 10 62.76 10.87 -1.02
C LYS A 10 62.41 9.88 -2.18
N ASN A 11 61.82 10.37 -3.28
CA ASN A 11 61.98 9.91 -4.70
C ASN A 11 61.61 8.43 -5.06
N GLU A 12 61.36 8.00 -6.31
CA GLU A 12 61.30 8.61 -7.66
C GLU A 12 60.32 7.81 -8.59
N THR A 13 60.05 8.29 -9.82
CA THR A 13 59.18 7.68 -10.87
C THR A 13 59.98 7.47 -12.19
N PRO A 14 59.46 7.01 -13.38
CA PRO A 14 58.15 6.44 -13.79
C PRO A 14 58.22 5.23 -14.80
N CYS A 15 57.04 4.84 -15.37
CA CYS A 15 56.77 4.36 -16.77
C CYS A 15 57.06 2.93 -17.32
N TRP A 16 56.01 2.35 -17.95
CA TRP A 16 55.96 1.51 -19.19
C TRP A 16 56.65 0.11 -19.19
N SER A 17 56.28 -0.90 -20.03
CA SER A 17 55.08 -1.17 -20.86
C SER A 17 55.03 -2.64 -21.34
N SER A 18 53.83 -3.20 -21.56
CA SER A 18 53.45 -4.30 -22.49
C SER A 18 54.38 -5.52 -22.75
N GLY A 19 53.86 -6.74 -22.57
CA GLY A 19 54.42 -7.97 -23.15
C GLY A 19 53.45 -9.16 -23.09
N SER A 20 53.23 -9.85 -24.21
CA SER A 20 52.26 -10.96 -24.31
C SER A 20 52.81 -12.18 -25.04
N THR A 21 52.62 -13.38 -24.50
CA THR A 21 52.78 -14.64 -25.25
C THR A 21 51.91 -15.77 -24.71
N LYS A 22 51.58 -16.70 -25.62
CA LYS A 22 50.97 -18.03 -25.41
C LYS A 22 51.96 -19.05 -26.04
N PRO A 23 51.98 -20.35 -25.68
CA PRO A 23 50.90 -21.25 -26.10
C PRO A 23 50.61 -22.47 -25.18
N ARG A 24 49.73 -23.35 -25.70
CA ARG A 24 49.39 -24.75 -25.33
C ARG A 24 50.44 -25.73 -25.96
N PRO A 25 50.39 -27.11 -25.88
CA PRO A 25 49.18 -27.97 -25.77
C PRO A 25 49.29 -29.41 -25.15
N ASN A 26 48.16 -30.14 -25.26
CA ASN A 26 47.95 -31.61 -25.27
C ASN A 26 48.12 -32.44 -23.97
N GLY A 27 47.37 -33.55 -23.77
CA GLY A 27 46.21 -34.07 -24.52
C GLY A 27 45.75 -35.50 -24.13
N SER A 28 44.53 -35.89 -24.57
CA SER A 28 43.89 -37.25 -24.48
C SER A 28 43.65 -37.87 -23.07
N GLY A 29 42.68 -38.78 -22.85
CA GLY A 29 41.72 -39.45 -23.75
C GLY A 29 40.56 -40.19 -23.05
N LYS A 30 39.83 -41.05 -23.80
CA LYS A 30 38.65 -41.88 -23.42
C LYS A 30 39.08 -43.16 -22.63
N SER A 31 38.27 -44.01 -21.99
CA SER A 31 36.81 -44.12 -21.71
C SER A 31 36.52 -45.15 -20.58
N ALA A 32 35.27 -45.18 -20.09
CA ALA A 32 34.70 -45.99 -19.00
C ALA A 32 35.00 -47.51 -18.90
N THR A 33 34.98 -48.00 -17.65
CA THR A 33 34.62 -49.39 -17.27
C THR A 33 33.94 -49.44 -15.88
N GLN A 34 32.92 -50.30 -15.75
CA GLN A 34 32.44 -50.93 -14.50
C GLN A 34 33.01 -52.39 -14.46
N PRO A 35 32.68 -53.31 -13.50
CA PRO A 35 31.81 -53.22 -12.31
C PRO A 35 32.46 -53.79 -11.01
N CYS A 36 31.69 -53.81 -9.91
CA CYS A 36 31.49 -55.02 -9.09
C CYS A 36 30.35 -54.82 -8.05
N GLY A 37 29.60 -55.88 -7.78
CA GLY A 37 28.70 -56.04 -6.62
C GLY A 37 29.07 -57.33 -5.88
N PRO A 38 28.14 -58.06 -5.24
CA PRO A 38 26.72 -57.75 -4.97
C PRO A 38 26.34 -57.94 -3.49
N PHE A 39 25.06 -57.74 -3.14
CA PHE A 39 24.30 -58.74 -2.36
C PHE A 39 22.79 -58.57 -2.59
N THR A 40 22.07 -59.69 -2.69
CA THR A 40 20.60 -59.80 -2.85
C THR A 40 19.98 -60.15 -1.47
N THR A 41 18.68 -59.99 -1.20
CA THR A 41 17.54 -60.74 -1.78
C THR A 41 16.18 -60.01 -1.74
N SER A 42 15.20 -60.59 -2.44
CA SER A 42 13.77 -60.21 -2.53
C SER A 42 13.01 -60.40 -1.19
N THR A 43 11.80 -59.88 -0.98
CA THR A 43 10.48 -60.29 -1.57
C THR A 43 9.43 -59.32 -1.01
N SER A 44 8.61 -58.54 -1.75
CA SER A 44 7.55 -58.80 -2.75
C SER A 44 6.19 -59.28 -2.19
N ILE A 45 5.11 -58.50 -2.45
CA ILE A 45 3.66 -58.89 -2.45
C ILE A 45 3.04 -59.18 -1.05
N SER A 46 1.83 -58.71 -0.67
CA SER A 46 0.91 -57.67 -1.18
C SER A 46 -0.24 -57.38 -0.18
N LEU A 47 -1.02 -56.31 -0.40
CA LEU A 47 -2.43 -56.10 0.01
C LEU A 47 -2.84 -56.28 1.49
N LEU A 48 -3.14 -55.18 2.18
CA LEU A 48 -4.43 -54.96 2.88
C LEU A 48 -4.55 -53.55 3.50
N ALA A 49 -5.79 -53.09 3.63
CA ALA A 49 -6.26 -52.00 4.49
C ALA A 49 -7.52 -52.55 5.23
N PRO A 50 -8.10 -51.91 6.27
CA PRO A 50 -7.94 -50.52 6.71
C PRO A 50 -7.86 -50.35 8.27
N MET A 51 -8.27 -49.18 8.77
CA MET A 51 -8.66 -48.85 10.16
C MET A 51 -7.57 -48.58 11.23
N ALA A 52 -7.27 -47.30 11.45
CA ALA A 52 -7.35 -46.60 12.76
C ALA A 52 -7.08 -45.09 12.57
N GLY A 53 -7.79 -44.19 13.27
CA GLY A 53 -7.47 -42.75 13.26
C GLY A 53 -8.61 -41.76 12.93
N TRP A 54 -9.88 -42.09 13.22
CA TRP A 54 -11.04 -41.22 12.92
C TRP A 54 -11.97 -41.06 14.14
N TRP A 55 -11.45 -40.54 15.28
CA TRP A 55 -12.20 -40.52 16.56
C TRP A 55 -12.07 -39.27 17.46
N ILE A 56 -11.36 -38.21 17.07
CA ILE A 56 -11.18 -37.00 17.91
C ILE A 56 -11.79 -35.73 17.25
N LEU A 57 -12.95 -35.87 16.59
CA LEU A 57 -13.66 -34.75 15.95
C LEU A 57 -15.20 -34.83 16.03
N LEU A 58 -15.74 -35.69 16.91
CA LEU A 58 -17.19 -35.98 16.96
C LEU A 58 -17.85 -35.80 18.34
N LEU A 59 -17.16 -35.17 19.31
CA LEU A 59 -17.63 -35.02 20.70
C LEU A 59 -18.27 -33.66 21.06
N CYS A 60 -18.36 -32.71 20.13
CA CYS A 60 -19.01 -31.41 20.34
C CYS A 60 -20.32 -31.21 19.55
N ALA A 61 -20.95 -32.30 19.07
CA ALA A 61 -22.12 -32.24 18.18
C ALA A 61 -23.34 -33.09 18.65
N ARG A 62 -23.41 -33.43 19.94
CA ARG A 62 -24.56 -34.15 20.55
C ARG A 62 -25.00 -33.56 21.91
N ALA A 63 -25.44 -32.31 21.87
CA ALA A 63 -26.41 -31.77 22.82
C ALA A 63 -27.53 -31.09 22.01
N PHE A 64 -28.75 -31.02 22.56
CA PHE A 64 -29.97 -30.52 21.89
C PHE A 64 -30.50 -31.34 20.69
N ALA A 65 -30.91 -32.58 20.96
CA ALA A 65 -32.09 -33.19 20.34
C ALA A 65 -33.02 -33.72 21.44
N ARG A 66 -34.33 -33.71 21.20
CA ARG A 66 -35.38 -33.98 22.23
C ARG A 66 -35.67 -35.47 22.41
N PRO A 67 -36.47 -35.81 23.44
CA PRO A 67 -37.74 -36.51 23.19
C PRO A 67 -38.96 -35.62 23.51
N CYS A 68 -40.13 -35.98 22.97
CA CYS A 68 -41.43 -35.41 23.31
C CYS A 68 -42.35 -36.52 23.81
N ASP A 69 -43.16 -36.22 24.84
CA ASP A 69 -44.44 -36.81 25.27
C ASP A 69 -44.59 -36.60 26.80
N ASN A 70 -45.77 -36.44 27.40
CA ASN A 70 -47.15 -36.39 26.87
C ASN A 70 -48.04 -35.54 27.81
N GLY A 71 -49.22 -35.05 27.36
CA GLY A 71 -50.32 -34.70 28.29
C GLY A 71 -51.06 -33.35 28.18
N LEU A 72 -52.41 -33.46 28.10
CA LEU A 72 -53.44 -32.59 28.73
C LEU A 72 -53.63 -31.10 28.33
N LYS A 73 -54.38 -30.91 27.22
CA LYS A 73 -55.57 -30.04 26.96
C LYS A 73 -55.72 -28.60 27.56
N PRO A 74 -56.34 -27.65 26.80
CA PRO A 74 -56.49 -26.22 27.17
C PRO A 74 -57.87 -25.84 27.76
N ARG A 75 -58.00 -24.61 28.31
CA ARG A 75 -59.29 -23.84 28.43
C ARG A 75 -59.09 -22.34 28.78
N LEU A 76 -59.78 -21.45 28.04
CA LEU A 76 -60.47 -20.20 28.49
C LEU A 76 -59.61 -19.01 29.05
N TRP A 77 -59.92 -17.71 28.89
CA TRP A 77 -61.18 -17.00 28.53
C TRP A 77 -60.97 -15.71 27.67
N MET A 78 -62.06 -14.95 27.42
CA MET A 78 -62.14 -13.71 26.63
C MET A 78 -62.49 -12.45 27.48
N ARG A 79 -62.47 -11.26 26.84
CA ARG A 79 -62.89 -9.90 27.30
C ARG A 79 -61.82 -9.13 28.12
N TYR A 80 -61.74 -7.79 28.14
CA TYR A 80 -62.71 -6.71 27.78
C TYR A 80 -62.14 -5.53 26.96
N TRP A 81 -63.06 -4.81 26.29
CA TRP A 81 -63.02 -3.44 25.71
C TRP A 81 -64.52 -2.98 25.71
N PRO A 82 -64.96 -1.71 25.89
CA PRO A 82 -64.42 -0.39 25.47
C PRO A 82 -64.13 0.55 26.67
N SER A 83 -63.97 1.91 26.63
CA SER A 83 -64.35 3.02 25.71
C SER A 83 -63.43 4.27 25.97
N CYS A 84 -63.47 5.45 25.30
CA CYS A 84 -64.28 5.92 24.16
C CYS A 84 -63.56 6.88 23.16
N ALA A 85 -64.06 8.13 22.96
CA ALA A 85 -64.09 8.75 21.62
C ALA A 85 -64.43 10.26 21.52
N ARG A 86 -63.89 10.92 20.46
CA ARG A 86 -64.18 12.30 19.92
C ARG A 86 -63.63 13.48 20.77
N ARG A 87 -63.36 14.69 20.24
CA ARG A 87 -63.72 15.37 18.95
C ARG A 87 -62.69 16.45 18.52
N MET A 88 -62.88 17.02 17.30
CA MET A 88 -62.13 18.09 16.55
C MET A 88 -61.07 17.56 15.55
N GLN A 89 -61.02 17.84 14.23
CA GLN A 89 -61.55 18.86 13.26
C GLN A 89 -60.81 20.23 13.29
N THR A 90 -60.29 20.82 12.18
CA THR A 90 -60.24 20.41 10.74
C THR A 90 -59.17 21.18 9.89
N LYS A 91 -58.86 20.67 8.68
CA LYS A 91 -58.19 21.34 7.51
C LYS A 91 -56.68 21.67 7.65
N TYR A 92 -55.81 21.63 6.62
CA TYR A 92 -55.94 21.25 5.18
C TYR A 92 -54.68 20.48 4.66
N ARG A 93 -54.68 20.11 3.37
CA ARG A 93 -53.73 19.25 2.58
C ARG A 93 -52.24 19.72 2.67
N CYS A 94 -51.19 18.90 2.46
CA CYS A 94 -50.95 18.14 1.21
C CYS A 94 -49.86 17.03 1.23
N SER A 95 -50.04 16.01 0.38
CA SER A 95 -49.04 15.07 -0.19
C SER A 95 -48.44 13.90 0.66
N GLN A 96 -47.84 12.94 -0.07
CA GLN A 96 -46.89 11.89 0.34
C GLN A 96 -47.25 10.89 1.46
N ARG A 97 -48.06 9.86 1.13
CA ARG A 97 -47.96 8.52 1.76
C ARG A 97 -48.17 7.37 0.76
N ARG A 98 -47.10 6.68 0.35
CA ARG A 98 -47.19 5.35 -0.32
C ARG A 98 -46.13 4.33 0.13
N TRP A 99 -45.61 4.47 1.35
CA TRP A 99 -44.59 3.58 1.96
C TRP A 99 -45.12 2.75 3.15
N LYS A 100 -46.12 1.89 2.91
CA LYS A 100 -46.48 0.77 3.83
C LYS A 100 -47.03 -0.45 3.07
N ARG A 101 -46.21 -1.10 2.24
CA ARG A 101 -46.49 -2.45 1.68
C ARG A 101 -45.26 -3.20 1.12
N ARG A 102 -44.08 -3.11 1.76
CA ARG A 102 -42.88 -3.90 1.39
C ARG A 102 -41.88 -4.05 2.56
N LEU A 103 -42.29 -4.74 3.63
CA LEU A 103 -41.41 -5.03 4.79
C LEU A 103 -41.73 -6.39 5.44
N SER A 104 -42.04 -7.38 4.60
CA SER A 104 -42.20 -8.80 4.98
C SER A 104 -41.89 -9.68 3.77
N ARG A 105 -40.60 -9.81 3.44
CA ARG A 105 -40.02 -10.85 2.54
C ARG A 105 -38.48 -10.88 2.43
N TYR A 106 -37.73 -10.21 3.30
CA TYR A 106 -36.25 -10.20 3.30
C TYR A 106 -35.68 -10.48 4.70
N LEU A 107 -35.84 -11.72 5.14
CA LEU A 107 -34.99 -12.39 6.13
C LEU A 107 -34.61 -13.76 5.55
N LEU A 108 -33.54 -14.37 6.06
CA LEU A 108 -32.91 -15.60 5.54
C LEU A 108 -32.20 -15.46 4.16
N ARG A 109 -31.03 -14.83 4.16
CA ARG A 109 -29.80 -15.41 3.56
C ARG A 109 -28.56 -14.68 4.07
N ILE A 110 -27.85 -15.32 5.00
CA ILE A 110 -26.58 -14.83 5.55
C ILE A 110 -25.44 -15.37 4.68
N PRO A 111 -24.63 -14.52 4.01
CA PRO A 111 -23.32 -14.95 3.54
C PRO A 111 -22.38 -15.07 4.74
N ARG A 112 -21.65 -16.18 4.86
CA ARG A 112 -20.60 -16.33 5.88
C ARG A 112 -19.49 -15.31 5.58
N LEU A 113 -19.31 -14.33 6.46
CA LEU A 113 -18.23 -13.35 6.41
C LEU A 113 -17.05 -13.83 7.27
N GLY A 114 -15.82 -13.52 6.84
CA GLY A 114 -14.62 -13.89 7.56
C GLY A 114 -14.49 -13.13 8.88
N LEU A 115 -14.26 -13.86 9.97
CA LEU A 115 -13.96 -13.29 11.28
C LEU A 115 -12.51 -12.77 11.29
N VAL A 116 -12.29 -11.53 11.71
CA VAL A 116 -10.95 -11.01 12.01
C VAL A 116 -10.94 -10.59 13.48
N ILE A 117 -10.28 -11.39 14.31
CA ILE A 117 -10.10 -11.07 15.73
C ILE A 117 -8.96 -10.04 15.83
N MET A 118 -9.27 -8.84 16.30
CA MET A 118 -8.30 -7.81 16.68
C MET A 118 -8.64 -7.34 18.09
N ASN A 119 -7.64 -7.32 18.96
CA ASN A 119 -7.71 -6.59 20.23
C ASN A 119 -7.75 -5.07 19.90
N PRO A 120 -8.77 -4.31 20.34
CA PRO A 120 -8.88 -2.88 20.03
C PRO A 120 -7.78 -2.02 20.66
N ASN A 121 -7.18 -2.47 21.79
CA ASN A 121 -6.32 -1.65 22.64
C ASN A 121 -4.86 -1.54 22.14
N LYS A 122 -4.52 -2.04 20.95
CA LYS A 122 -3.15 -1.96 20.39
C LYS A 122 -3.11 -1.31 19.01
N HIS A 123 -2.49 -0.13 18.94
CA HIS A 123 -2.40 0.73 17.76
C HIS A 123 -1.45 0.23 16.64
N TYR A 124 -1.63 -1.00 16.17
CA TYR A 124 -0.88 -1.49 15.01
C TYR A 124 -1.34 -0.80 13.72
N CYS A 125 -0.40 -0.17 13.02
CA CYS A 125 -0.66 0.40 11.70
C CYS A 125 -0.89 -0.73 10.68
N LEU A 126 -2.13 -0.91 10.20
CA LEU A 126 -2.44 -1.86 9.11
C LEU A 126 -1.50 -1.68 7.91
N PRO A 127 -0.66 -2.67 7.56
CA PRO A 127 0.21 -2.58 6.39
C PRO A 127 -0.52 -3.02 5.12
N ARG A 128 0.00 -2.64 3.95
CA ARG A 128 -0.61 -2.88 2.62
C ARG A 128 -0.93 -4.37 2.30
N TRP A 129 -0.37 -5.33 3.04
CA TRP A 129 -0.60 -6.77 2.83
C TRP A 129 -1.95 -7.30 3.35
N VAL A 130 -2.72 -6.54 4.14
CA VAL A 130 -4.07 -6.98 4.57
C VAL A 130 -4.98 -7.26 3.37
N THR A 131 -4.76 -6.54 2.27
CA THR A 131 -5.33 -6.80 0.93
C THR A 131 -5.18 -8.26 0.49
N ALA A 132 -4.03 -8.89 0.75
CA ALA A 132 -3.74 -10.27 0.38
C ALA A 132 -4.42 -11.29 1.31
N LEU A 133 -4.55 -11.01 2.62
CA LEU A 133 -5.39 -11.83 3.49
C LEU A 133 -6.85 -11.86 3.01
N PHE A 134 -7.36 -10.76 2.47
CA PHE A 134 -8.73 -10.70 1.95
C PHE A 134 -8.95 -11.61 0.72
N VAL A 135 -7.93 -11.75 -0.15
CA VAL A 135 -7.92 -12.74 -1.25
C VAL A 135 -8.05 -14.16 -0.67
N VAL A 136 -7.22 -14.48 0.33
CA VAL A 136 -7.14 -15.82 0.94
C VAL A 136 -8.41 -16.18 1.70
N ALA A 137 -8.98 -15.26 2.48
CA ALA A 137 -10.22 -15.50 3.20
C ALA A 137 -11.40 -15.81 2.26
N LEU A 138 -11.48 -15.11 1.11
CA LEU A 138 -12.46 -15.41 0.07
C LEU A 138 -12.20 -16.76 -0.62
N HIS A 139 -10.95 -17.21 -0.73
CA HIS A 139 -10.61 -18.51 -1.31
C HIS A 139 -10.89 -19.68 -0.36
N LEU A 140 -10.49 -19.58 0.91
CA LEU A 140 -10.78 -20.60 1.92
C LEU A 140 -12.28 -20.80 2.13
N GLY A 141 -13.09 -19.74 1.98
CA GLY A 141 -14.55 -19.83 1.97
C GLY A 141 -15.16 -20.58 0.77
N GLY A 142 -14.40 -20.79 -0.32
CA GLY A 142 -14.82 -21.52 -1.52
C GLY A 142 -14.05 -22.83 -1.78
N ALA A 143 -12.99 -23.12 -1.02
CA ALA A 143 -12.02 -24.19 -1.30
C ALA A 143 -12.53 -25.63 -1.11
N ALA A 144 -13.80 -25.84 -0.76
CA ALA A 144 -14.41 -27.16 -0.60
C ALA A 144 -14.65 -27.92 -1.93
N ALA A 145 -14.33 -27.33 -3.09
CA ALA A 145 -14.68 -27.87 -4.40
C ALA A 145 -13.62 -27.64 -5.51
N VAL A 146 -12.35 -27.41 -5.15
CA VAL A 146 -11.24 -27.30 -6.13
C VAL A 146 -10.35 -28.53 -6.01
N VAL A 147 -10.53 -29.48 -6.94
CA VAL A 147 -9.62 -30.62 -7.13
C VAL A 147 -8.26 -30.10 -7.58
N ALA A 148 -7.18 -30.70 -7.09
CA ALA A 148 -5.82 -30.38 -7.51
C ALA A 148 -5.70 -30.48 -9.04
N ARG A 149 -5.24 -29.40 -9.67
CA ARG A 149 -4.75 -29.39 -11.04
C ARG A 149 -3.24 -29.22 -10.99
N ASP A 150 -2.52 -29.98 -11.80
CA ASP A 150 -1.10 -29.74 -12.01
C ASP A 150 -0.89 -28.32 -12.56
N SER A 151 -0.12 -27.50 -11.86
CA SER A 151 0.19 -26.14 -12.31
C SER A 151 1.08 -26.23 -13.57
N PRO A 152 0.65 -25.67 -14.72
CA PRO A 152 1.44 -25.73 -15.94
C PRO A 152 2.79 -25.04 -15.79
N THR A 153 3.82 -25.56 -16.47
CA THR A 153 5.16 -24.95 -16.47
C THR A 153 5.16 -23.60 -17.20
N ALA A 154 6.09 -22.70 -16.88
CA ALA A 154 6.08 -21.32 -17.41
C ALA A 154 6.07 -21.23 -18.95
N GLY A 155 6.64 -22.20 -19.68
CA GLY A 155 6.56 -22.26 -21.14
C GLY A 155 5.16 -22.57 -21.71
N GLN A 156 4.29 -23.19 -20.89
CA GLN A 156 2.88 -23.49 -21.20
C GLN A 156 1.94 -22.34 -20.77
N LEU A 157 2.44 -21.32 -20.07
CA LEU A 157 1.66 -20.17 -19.59
C LEU A 157 1.33 -19.12 -20.67
N ILE A 158 1.53 -19.38 -21.97
CA ILE A 158 1.11 -18.48 -23.06
C ILE A 158 0.45 -19.31 -24.17
N HIS A 159 -0.79 -18.95 -24.56
CA HIS A 159 -1.52 -19.68 -25.59
C HIS A 159 -0.86 -19.51 -26.97
N ARG A 160 -0.85 -20.59 -27.75
CA ARG A 160 -0.33 -20.63 -29.12
C ARG A 160 -1.23 -21.49 -30.01
N SER A 161 -1.42 -21.04 -31.25
CA SER A 161 -2.10 -21.77 -32.31
C SER A 161 -1.28 -21.57 -33.58
N ILE A 162 -0.65 -22.64 -34.08
CA ILE A 162 0.30 -22.57 -35.21
C ILE A 162 -0.49 -22.54 -36.54
N PRO A 163 -0.29 -21.51 -37.39
CA PRO A 163 -0.82 -21.51 -38.76
C PRO A 163 -0.21 -22.62 -39.61
N ARG A 164 -0.93 -23.12 -40.60
CA ARG A 164 -0.37 -24.03 -41.60
C ARG A 164 0.54 -23.26 -42.57
N LYS A 165 1.48 -23.97 -43.19
CA LYS A 165 2.40 -23.37 -44.14
C LYS A 165 1.66 -22.94 -45.41
N GLY A 166 1.52 -21.62 -45.60
CA GLY A 166 0.81 -21.00 -46.73
C GLY A 166 -0.45 -20.23 -46.31
N ASP A 167 -0.89 -20.34 -45.05
CA ASP A 167 -2.02 -19.59 -44.52
C ASP A 167 -1.69 -18.08 -44.50
N THR A 168 -2.59 -17.25 -45.04
CA THR A 168 -2.51 -15.78 -44.99
C THR A 168 -3.26 -15.20 -43.78
N THR A 169 -4.31 -15.89 -43.33
CA THR A 169 -5.05 -15.65 -42.09
C THR A 169 -5.18 -16.95 -41.30
N HIS A 170 -5.38 -16.84 -39.99
CA HIS A 170 -5.46 -17.99 -39.09
C HIS A 170 -6.47 -17.72 -37.97
N VAL A 171 -7.16 -18.76 -37.50
CA VAL A 171 -8.15 -18.63 -36.41
C VAL A 171 -7.50 -18.98 -35.07
N VAL A 172 -7.56 -18.03 -34.13
CA VAL A 172 -6.95 -18.14 -32.80
C VAL A 172 -7.99 -17.84 -31.72
N VAL A 173 -7.92 -18.54 -30.59
CA VAL A 173 -8.71 -18.22 -29.37
C VAL A 173 -7.75 -17.64 -28.33
N PRO A 174 -7.64 -16.31 -28.16
CA PRO A 174 -6.44 -15.70 -27.56
C PRO A 174 -6.14 -16.08 -26.11
N GLY A 175 -7.12 -16.56 -25.34
CA GLY A 175 -6.95 -16.97 -23.96
C GLY A 175 -8.03 -17.96 -23.48
N GLU A 176 -8.06 -19.15 -24.07
CA GLU A 176 -8.88 -20.31 -23.64
C GLU A 176 -8.93 -20.50 -22.11
N ARG A 177 -7.82 -20.21 -21.41
CA ARG A 177 -7.68 -20.36 -19.95
C ARG A 177 -8.69 -19.53 -19.13
N PHE A 178 -9.18 -18.41 -19.68
CA PHE A 178 -9.99 -17.44 -18.93
C PHE A 178 -11.48 -17.82 -18.80
N LYS A 179 -11.86 -19.00 -19.32
CA LYS A 179 -13.17 -19.67 -19.12
C LYS A 179 -13.44 -19.85 -17.62
N ALA A 180 -14.31 -19.00 -17.06
CA ALA A 180 -14.56 -18.92 -15.62
C ALA A 180 -16.02 -19.24 -15.26
N GLY A 181 -16.25 -19.98 -14.16
CA GLY A 181 -17.57 -20.27 -13.62
C GLY A 181 -18.23 -19.07 -12.90
N ARG A 182 -19.54 -19.13 -12.65
CA ARG A 182 -20.32 -18.03 -12.04
C ARG A 182 -19.76 -17.53 -10.70
N LEU A 183 -19.21 -18.43 -9.86
CA LEU A 183 -18.59 -18.07 -8.58
C LEU A 183 -17.28 -17.30 -8.79
N GLN A 184 -16.41 -17.78 -9.68
CA GLN A 184 -15.15 -17.11 -10.02
C GLN A 184 -15.41 -15.72 -10.61
N GLN A 185 -16.39 -15.58 -11.52
CA GLN A 185 -16.81 -14.29 -12.07
C GLN A 185 -17.36 -13.32 -11.00
N TRP A 186 -17.95 -13.82 -9.91
CA TRP A 186 -18.42 -12.97 -8.80
C TRP A 186 -17.26 -12.48 -7.90
N ILE A 187 -16.25 -13.32 -7.67
CA ILE A 187 -15.06 -12.96 -6.88
C ILE A 187 -14.12 -12.03 -7.68
N TYR A 188 -13.72 -12.46 -8.89
CA TYR A 188 -12.69 -11.86 -9.74
C TYR A 188 -13.20 -10.99 -10.89
N GLY A 189 -14.53 -10.87 -11.03
CA GLY A 189 -15.16 -10.08 -12.07
C GLY A 189 -15.48 -10.87 -13.35
N ARG A 190 -16.53 -10.43 -14.05
CA ARG A 190 -16.88 -10.97 -15.37
C ARG A 190 -15.85 -10.57 -16.42
N ASN A 191 -15.37 -9.33 -16.32
CA ASN A 191 -14.29 -8.75 -17.13
C ASN A 191 -14.51 -8.97 -18.65
N TYR A 192 -13.44 -8.96 -19.46
CA TYR A 192 -13.50 -9.24 -20.90
C TYR A 192 -13.37 -10.74 -21.25
N ARG A 193 -13.58 -11.64 -20.28
CA ARG A 193 -13.44 -13.10 -20.45
C ARG A 193 -14.10 -13.66 -21.72
N PRO A 194 -15.33 -13.25 -22.12
CA PRO A 194 -15.94 -13.75 -23.35
C PRO A 194 -15.07 -13.51 -24.59
N LEU A 195 -14.45 -12.33 -24.69
CA LEU A 195 -13.58 -11.95 -25.83
C LEU A 195 -12.31 -12.80 -25.87
N TRP A 196 -11.66 -13.00 -24.72
CA TRP A 196 -10.50 -13.90 -24.60
C TRP A 196 -10.81 -15.34 -25.03
N THR A 197 -12.06 -15.78 -24.86
CA THR A 197 -12.53 -17.13 -25.24
C THR A 197 -13.24 -17.20 -26.59
N THR A 198 -13.34 -16.08 -27.32
CA THR A 198 -13.97 -16.02 -28.64
C THR A 198 -12.93 -16.24 -29.73
N PRO A 199 -13.14 -17.17 -30.69
CA PRO A 199 -12.28 -17.31 -31.85
C PRO A 199 -12.29 -16.03 -32.70
N ILE A 200 -11.10 -15.60 -33.12
CA ILE A 200 -10.92 -14.50 -34.07
C ILE A 200 -9.98 -14.93 -35.19
N GLU A 201 -10.28 -14.49 -36.41
CA GLU A 201 -9.38 -14.59 -37.54
C GLU A 201 -8.36 -13.44 -37.50
N VAL A 202 -7.08 -13.77 -37.64
CA VAL A 202 -5.97 -12.81 -37.59
C VAL A 202 -4.99 -13.04 -38.75
N PRO A 203 -4.39 -11.99 -39.33
CA PRO A 203 -3.33 -12.13 -40.33
C PRO A 203 -2.13 -12.92 -39.81
N VAL A 204 -1.58 -13.78 -40.66
CA VAL A 204 -0.29 -14.42 -40.43
C VAL A 204 0.83 -13.42 -40.76
N LEU A 205 1.83 -13.31 -39.90
CA LEU A 205 2.95 -12.37 -40.10
C LEU A 205 3.89 -12.86 -41.20
N ASP A 206 3.73 -12.34 -42.43
CA ASP A 206 4.71 -12.59 -43.49
C ASP A 206 6.03 -11.83 -43.24
N LEU A 207 7.01 -12.58 -42.76
CA LEU A 207 8.38 -12.12 -42.51
C LEU A 207 9.15 -11.76 -43.80
N ASN A 208 8.63 -12.00 -45.02
CA ASN A 208 9.22 -11.49 -46.26
C ASN A 208 8.75 -10.06 -46.57
N VAL A 209 7.46 -9.79 -46.38
CA VAL A 209 6.82 -8.55 -46.87
C VAL A 209 6.95 -7.41 -45.86
N VAL A 210 6.80 -7.67 -44.57
CA VAL A 210 6.89 -6.62 -43.54
C VAL A 210 8.32 -6.10 -43.43
N GLY A 211 8.51 -4.78 -43.48
CA GLY A 211 9.82 -4.13 -43.42
C GLY A 211 10.77 -4.48 -44.57
N GLY A 212 10.25 -4.99 -45.69
CA GLY A 212 11.07 -5.55 -46.78
C GLY A 212 11.80 -6.85 -46.41
N GLY A 213 11.45 -7.47 -45.29
CA GLY A 213 12.05 -8.70 -44.79
C GLY A 213 12.47 -8.58 -43.33
N LEU A 214 11.71 -9.21 -42.43
CA LEU A 214 11.98 -9.20 -40.99
C LEU A 214 13.00 -10.26 -40.58
N SER A 215 14.15 -9.81 -40.08
CA SER A 215 15.12 -10.63 -39.36
C SER A 215 14.90 -10.50 -37.84
N PRO A 216 14.72 -11.59 -37.08
CA PRO A 216 14.58 -11.49 -35.63
C PRO A 216 15.90 -11.07 -34.97
N MET A 217 15.84 -10.19 -33.98
CA MET A 217 17.01 -9.64 -33.29
C MET A 217 17.20 -10.26 -31.91
N ARG A 218 16.17 -10.12 -31.05
CA ARG A 218 16.21 -10.44 -29.62
C ARG A 218 14.81 -10.49 -29.03
N THR A 219 14.65 -11.18 -27.91
CA THR A 219 13.46 -11.07 -27.07
C THR A 219 13.46 -9.77 -26.26
N GLY A 220 12.31 -9.46 -25.66
CA GLY A 220 12.05 -8.31 -24.80
C GLY A 220 10.81 -8.50 -23.93
N GLY A 221 10.39 -7.43 -23.26
CA GLY A 221 9.27 -7.42 -22.32
C GLY A 221 9.74 -7.40 -20.86
N PHE A 222 9.67 -6.23 -20.21
CA PHE A 222 10.02 -6.09 -18.79
C PHE A 222 8.81 -6.42 -17.90
N GLY A 223 8.45 -7.71 -17.83
CA GLY A 223 7.41 -8.21 -16.94
C GLY A 223 6.41 -9.14 -17.60
N GLN A 224 5.17 -8.66 -17.81
CA GLN A 224 4.02 -9.53 -18.05
C GLN A 224 3.87 -10.03 -19.51
N SER A 225 4.24 -9.24 -20.52
CA SER A 225 4.25 -9.73 -21.92
C SER A 225 5.65 -10.20 -22.30
N ILE A 226 5.73 -11.19 -23.21
CA ILE A 226 6.94 -11.42 -24.00
C ILE A 226 6.88 -10.61 -25.29
N SER A 227 8.01 -10.18 -25.82
CA SER A 227 8.08 -9.58 -27.15
C SER A 227 9.25 -10.10 -27.96
N LEU A 228 9.09 -10.15 -29.28
CA LEU A 228 10.17 -10.42 -30.23
C LEU A 228 10.42 -9.14 -31.05
N HIS A 229 11.66 -8.65 -30.99
CA HIS A 229 12.11 -7.52 -31.79
C HIS A 229 12.70 -8.01 -33.11
N PHE A 230 12.38 -7.34 -34.21
CA PHE A 230 12.87 -7.61 -35.56
C PHE A 230 13.56 -6.36 -36.15
N LYS A 231 14.48 -6.58 -37.08
CA LYS A 231 15.03 -5.58 -37.99
C LYS A 231 14.45 -5.82 -39.40
N GLY A 232 13.94 -4.78 -40.06
CA GLY A 232 13.59 -4.83 -41.47
C GLY A 232 14.81 -4.63 -42.38
N GLN A 233 14.68 -4.99 -43.66
CA GLN A 233 15.65 -4.61 -44.69
C GLN A 233 15.54 -3.11 -45.04
N ASP A 234 14.38 -2.51 -44.79
CA ASP A 234 14.13 -1.06 -44.78
C ASP A 234 14.90 -0.26 -43.70
N GLY A 235 15.74 -0.93 -42.91
CA GLY A 235 16.52 -0.34 -41.81
C GLY A 235 15.73 -0.10 -40.53
N ARG A 236 14.40 -0.22 -40.56
CA ARG A 236 13.52 0.03 -39.41
C ARG A 236 13.57 -1.14 -38.42
N ARG A 237 12.95 -0.94 -37.27
CA ARG A 237 12.76 -1.95 -36.23
C ARG A 237 11.29 -2.18 -35.98
N TYR A 238 10.93 -3.42 -35.75
CA TYR A 238 9.56 -3.85 -35.47
C TYR A 238 9.53 -4.65 -34.19
N THR A 239 8.39 -4.64 -33.50
CA THR A 239 8.18 -5.45 -32.29
C THR A 239 6.84 -6.16 -32.40
N VAL A 240 6.82 -7.47 -32.14
CA VAL A 240 5.58 -8.19 -31.85
C VAL A 240 5.53 -8.45 -30.35
N ARG A 241 4.46 -8.03 -29.68
CA ARG A 241 4.24 -8.25 -28.24
C ARG A 241 3.12 -9.25 -28.02
N SER A 242 3.31 -10.22 -27.12
CA SER A 242 2.31 -11.24 -26.79
C SER A 242 1.02 -10.59 -26.28
N LEU A 243 -0.11 -11.05 -26.82
CA LEU A 243 -1.42 -10.59 -26.40
C LEU A 243 -1.78 -11.20 -25.03
N ASP A 244 -1.78 -12.53 -24.94
CA ASP A 244 -1.83 -13.23 -23.66
C ASP A 244 -0.51 -12.97 -22.89
N LYS A 245 -0.59 -12.94 -21.56
CA LYS A 245 0.49 -12.47 -20.69
C LYS A 245 0.87 -13.53 -19.64
N ASP A 246 2.15 -13.54 -19.28
CA ASP A 246 2.77 -14.34 -18.23
C ASP A 246 3.24 -13.37 -17.11
N PRO A 247 2.49 -13.21 -16.00
CA PRO A 247 2.87 -12.31 -14.93
C PRO A 247 3.96 -12.89 -14.01
N THR A 248 4.33 -14.17 -14.15
CA THR A 248 5.22 -14.87 -13.21
C THR A 248 6.61 -14.26 -13.12
N LYS A 249 7.06 -13.57 -14.18
CA LYS A 249 8.33 -12.84 -14.22
C LYS A 249 8.39 -11.67 -13.22
N ARG A 250 7.24 -11.09 -12.82
CA ARG A 250 7.14 -10.05 -11.77
C ARG A 250 6.79 -10.61 -10.38
N LEU A 251 6.46 -11.90 -10.25
CA LEU A 251 6.21 -12.51 -8.95
C LEU A 251 7.53 -12.76 -8.21
N LEU A 252 7.52 -12.50 -6.90
CA LEU A 252 8.55 -12.98 -5.97
C LEU A 252 8.70 -14.50 -6.13
N ALA A 253 9.91 -15.04 -5.96
CA ALA A 253 10.19 -16.45 -6.23
C ALA A 253 9.31 -17.40 -5.40
N GLU A 254 8.99 -16.98 -4.17
CA GLU A 254 8.07 -17.64 -3.26
C GLU A 254 6.65 -17.72 -3.83
N LEU A 255 6.15 -16.65 -4.47
CA LEU A 255 4.76 -16.53 -4.93
C LEU A 255 4.42 -17.39 -6.16
N LYS A 256 5.41 -18.02 -6.79
CA LYS A 256 5.23 -18.78 -8.03
C LYS A 256 4.61 -20.15 -7.76
N GLN A 257 3.80 -20.64 -8.70
CA GLN A 257 3.07 -21.92 -8.57
C GLN A 257 2.11 -21.94 -7.36
N THR A 258 1.47 -20.81 -7.05
CA THR A 258 0.51 -20.65 -5.93
C THR A 258 -0.84 -20.13 -6.42
N VAL A 259 -1.88 -20.16 -5.58
CA VAL A 259 -3.19 -19.59 -5.97
C VAL A 259 -3.14 -18.07 -6.19
N VAL A 260 -2.06 -17.39 -5.75
CA VAL A 260 -1.83 -15.97 -6.08
C VAL A 260 -1.16 -15.79 -7.44
N GLU A 261 -0.42 -16.79 -7.94
CA GLU A 261 -0.05 -16.83 -9.36
C GLU A 261 -1.31 -16.98 -10.23
N ASP A 262 -2.16 -17.97 -9.91
CA ASP A 262 -3.45 -18.17 -10.59
C ASP A 262 -4.32 -16.89 -10.52
N ALA A 263 -4.45 -16.27 -9.34
CA ALA A 263 -5.21 -15.04 -9.17
C ALA A 263 -4.68 -13.89 -10.04
N ILE A 264 -3.36 -13.69 -10.08
CA ILE A 264 -2.73 -12.60 -10.83
C ILE A 264 -2.73 -12.88 -12.33
N GLN A 265 -2.65 -14.15 -12.74
CA GLN A 265 -2.94 -14.56 -14.12
C GLN A 265 -4.40 -14.23 -14.48
N ASP A 266 -5.35 -14.60 -13.62
CA ASP A 266 -6.79 -14.43 -13.88
C ASP A 266 -7.21 -12.96 -14.03
N LEU A 267 -6.46 -12.03 -13.42
CA LEU A 267 -6.63 -10.57 -13.61
C LEU A 267 -6.27 -10.07 -15.02
N ILE A 268 -5.56 -10.83 -15.86
CA ILE A 268 -5.33 -10.48 -17.28
C ILE A 268 -6.65 -10.43 -18.07
N SER A 269 -7.68 -11.15 -17.61
CA SER A 269 -9.03 -11.06 -18.17
C SER A 269 -9.67 -9.67 -18.08
N ALA A 270 -9.16 -8.78 -17.21
CA ALA A 270 -9.57 -7.37 -17.10
C ALA A 270 -9.11 -6.49 -18.28
N LEU A 271 -8.25 -7.01 -19.16
CA LEU A 271 -7.71 -6.29 -20.32
C LEU A 271 -8.54 -6.58 -21.58
N LEU A 272 -8.75 -5.56 -22.42
CA LEU A 272 -9.46 -5.68 -23.70
C LEU A 272 -8.51 -6.20 -24.79
N PRO A 273 -8.69 -7.41 -25.35
CA PRO A 273 -7.61 -8.07 -26.12
C PRO A 273 -7.25 -7.42 -27.47
N ALA A 274 -8.03 -6.46 -27.95
CA ALA A 274 -7.72 -5.69 -29.15
C ALA A 274 -7.86 -4.17 -28.92
N GLY A 275 -7.81 -3.72 -27.66
CA GLY A 275 -8.06 -2.31 -27.29
C GLY A 275 -7.14 -1.32 -27.98
N ALA A 276 -5.87 -1.68 -28.17
CA ALA A 276 -4.87 -0.86 -28.88
C ALA A 276 -5.35 -0.37 -30.26
N LEU A 277 -6.03 -1.21 -31.05
CA LEU A 277 -6.51 -0.87 -32.39
C LEU A 277 -7.54 0.27 -32.37
N VAL A 278 -8.31 0.38 -31.28
CA VAL A 278 -9.25 1.48 -31.04
C VAL A 278 -8.51 2.74 -30.61
N VAL A 279 -7.49 2.61 -29.74
CA VAL A 279 -6.68 3.77 -29.30
C VAL A 279 -5.91 4.39 -30.48
N ASP A 280 -5.40 3.57 -31.40
CA ASP A 280 -4.68 4.04 -32.60
C ASP A 280 -5.56 4.94 -33.47
N ALA A 281 -6.82 4.57 -33.71
CA ALA A 281 -7.74 5.43 -34.46
C ALA A 281 -8.02 6.78 -33.77
N LEU A 282 -8.10 6.78 -32.44
CA LEU A 282 -8.30 8.01 -31.65
C LEU A 282 -7.04 8.88 -31.65
N MET A 283 -5.84 8.27 -31.61
CA MET A 283 -4.57 8.97 -31.74
C MET A 283 -4.36 9.54 -33.15
N GLU A 284 -4.74 8.78 -34.19
CA GLU A 284 -4.69 9.20 -35.59
C GLU A 284 -5.60 10.39 -35.86
N ALA A 285 -6.86 10.35 -35.38
CA ALA A 285 -7.81 11.46 -35.51
C ALA A 285 -7.39 12.72 -34.74
N THR A 286 -6.70 12.57 -33.60
CA THR A 286 -6.19 13.69 -32.79
C THR A 286 -4.75 14.10 -33.14
N GLY A 287 -4.15 13.53 -34.18
CA GLY A 287 -2.78 13.85 -34.61
C GLY A 287 -1.69 13.52 -33.60
N ILE A 288 -1.96 12.65 -32.62
CA ILE A 288 -0.97 12.18 -31.64
C ILE A 288 0.03 11.26 -32.36
N LEU A 289 1.32 11.61 -32.26
CA LEU A 289 2.39 10.82 -32.84
C LEU A 289 2.48 9.44 -32.16
N HIS A 290 2.23 8.38 -32.92
CA HIS A 290 2.21 7.00 -32.43
C HIS A 290 2.66 6.02 -33.52
N ALA A 291 3.04 4.81 -33.13
CA ALA A 291 3.23 3.69 -34.05
C ALA A 291 1.94 2.83 -34.06
N PRO A 292 1.25 2.65 -35.20
CA PRO A 292 -0.01 1.91 -35.23
C PRO A 292 0.22 0.41 -35.04
N HIS A 293 -0.65 -0.22 -34.23
CA HIS A 293 -0.63 -1.63 -33.94
C HIS A 293 -1.39 -2.43 -35.01
N ARG A 294 -0.96 -3.66 -35.27
CA ARG A 294 -1.67 -4.64 -36.09
C ARG A 294 -1.72 -5.97 -35.34
N LEU A 295 -2.89 -6.57 -35.22
CA LEU A 295 -3.01 -7.90 -34.63
C LEU A 295 -2.49 -8.94 -35.64
N VAL A 296 -1.56 -9.80 -35.20
CA VAL A 296 -0.96 -10.85 -36.04
C VAL A 296 -0.76 -12.15 -35.26
N VAL A 297 -0.61 -13.25 -35.97
CA VAL A 297 0.02 -14.48 -35.45
C VAL A 297 1.37 -14.71 -36.11
N ILE A 298 2.37 -15.10 -35.32
CA ILE A 298 3.71 -15.43 -35.82
C ILE A 298 3.69 -16.83 -36.47
N PRO A 299 4.12 -17.00 -37.73
CA PRO A 299 4.14 -18.30 -38.41
C PRO A 299 5.21 -19.24 -37.84
N ASP A 300 5.12 -20.53 -38.15
CA ASP A 300 6.17 -21.50 -37.88
C ASP A 300 7.29 -21.46 -38.95
N ASP A 301 7.99 -20.33 -39.04
CA ASP A 301 8.97 -20.06 -40.09
C ASP A 301 10.43 -20.34 -39.64
N PRO A 302 11.25 -21.04 -40.46
CA PRO A 302 12.66 -21.29 -40.16
C PRO A 302 13.50 -20.03 -39.88
N ARG A 303 13.15 -18.87 -40.45
CA ARG A 303 13.85 -17.58 -40.25
C ARG A 303 13.76 -17.05 -38.83
N LEU A 304 12.83 -17.56 -38.02
CA LEU A 304 12.78 -17.29 -36.58
C LEU A 304 13.98 -17.90 -35.83
N GLY A 305 14.69 -18.88 -36.41
CA GLY A 305 15.87 -19.51 -35.81
C GLY A 305 15.59 -20.04 -34.42
N ALA A 306 16.43 -19.67 -33.44
CA ALA A 306 16.24 -20.04 -32.03
C ALA A 306 14.91 -19.52 -31.43
N TYR A 307 14.38 -18.39 -31.92
CA TYR A 307 13.12 -17.82 -31.42
C TYR A 307 11.89 -18.62 -31.87
N ARG A 308 12.01 -19.52 -32.86
CA ARG A 308 10.91 -20.34 -33.39
C ARG A 308 10.21 -21.13 -32.27
N GLN A 309 10.98 -21.69 -31.33
CA GLN A 309 10.45 -22.50 -30.21
C GLN A 309 9.64 -21.69 -29.19
N GLU A 310 9.88 -20.38 -29.04
CA GLU A 310 9.14 -19.51 -28.11
C GLU A 310 7.98 -18.77 -28.80
N PHE A 311 8.12 -18.42 -30.09
CA PHE A 311 7.23 -17.49 -30.78
C PHE A 311 6.34 -18.10 -31.88
N ALA A 312 6.62 -19.29 -32.42
CA ALA A 312 5.75 -19.88 -33.44
C ALA A 312 4.32 -20.13 -32.91
N GLY A 313 3.32 -19.67 -33.66
CA GLY A 313 1.91 -19.72 -33.27
C GLY A 313 1.48 -18.73 -32.20
N LEU A 314 2.36 -17.79 -31.79
CA LEU A 314 2.01 -16.75 -30.82
C LEU A 314 1.17 -15.65 -31.48
N ILE A 315 0.02 -15.32 -30.88
CA ILE A 315 -0.76 -14.13 -31.21
C ILE A 315 -0.25 -12.90 -30.46
N GLY A 316 -0.14 -11.77 -31.16
CA GLY A 316 0.38 -10.53 -30.61
C GLY A 316 0.11 -9.30 -31.45
N THR A 317 0.43 -8.13 -30.90
CA THR A 317 0.40 -6.86 -31.63
C THR A 317 1.77 -6.60 -32.26
N LEU A 318 1.81 -6.54 -33.60
CA LEU A 318 2.91 -5.98 -34.38
C LEU A 318 2.82 -4.45 -34.35
N GLN A 319 3.94 -3.78 -34.11
CA GLN A 319 4.11 -2.34 -34.28
C GLN A 319 5.49 -2.03 -34.85
N GLU A 320 5.65 -0.86 -35.48
CA GLU A 320 7.00 -0.27 -35.62
C GLU A 320 7.53 0.09 -34.22
N HIS A 321 8.84 -0.03 -34.03
CA HIS A 321 9.53 0.36 -32.81
C HIS A 321 10.24 1.71 -33.05
N PRO A 322 9.69 2.84 -32.56
CA PRO A 322 10.16 4.18 -32.91
C PRO A 322 11.66 4.33 -32.62
N SER A 323 12.44 4.58 -33.67
CA SER A 323 13.90 4.49 -33.64
C SER A 323 14.57 5.72 -34.28
N GLU A 324 15.77 6.00 -33.80
CA GLU A 324 16.77 6.85 -34.46
C GLU A 324 17.24 6.15 -35.74
N ALA A 325 17.46 6.91 -36.82
CA ALA A 325 18.13 6.41 -38.02
C ALA A 325 19.65 6.24 -37.79
N ALA A 326 20.39 5.83 -38.82
CA ALA A 326 21.84 5.85 -38.82
C ALA A 326 22.36 7.15 -39.45
N GLY A 327 23.36 7.78 -38.82
CA GLY A 327 23.82 9.11 -39.21
C GLY A 327 22.79 10.20 -38.87
N ASP A 328 22.80 11.31 -39.61
CA ASP A 328 21.88 12.43 -39.43
C ASP A 328 20.54 12.27 -40.19
N GLU A 329 20.31 11.12 -40.82
CA GLU A 329 19.08 10.83 -41.58
C GLU A 329 17.80 10.96 -40.72
N PRO A 330 16.64 11.31 -41.32
CA PRO A 330 15.39 11.39 -40.57
C PRO A 330 14.94 10.01 -40.06
N GLY A 331 14.77 9.89 -38.73
CA GLY A 331 14.29 8.69 -38.06
C GLY A 331 12.77 8.55 -38.09
N PHE A 332 12.20 7.90 -37.07
CA PHE A 332 10.76 7.72 -36.94
C PHE A 332 10.01 9.06 -37.11
N ALA A 333 9.03 9.08 -38.02
CA ALA A 333 8.26 10.26 -38.41
C ALA A 333 9.09 11.52 -38.75
N GLY A 334 10.31 11.34 -39.28
CA GLY A 334 11.20 12.44 -39.67
C GLY A 334 12.00 13.05 -38.51
N SER A 335 11.91 12.49 -37.30
CA SER A 335 12.60 13.01 -36.12
C SER A 335 14.13 12.85 -36.20
N ARG A 336 14.87 13.81 -35.64
CA ARG A 336 16.35 13.75 -35.53
C ARG A 336 16.81 12.90 -34.35
N LYS A 337 15.93 12.55 -33.41
CA LYS A 337 16.25 11.71 -32.24
C LYS A 337 15.02 11.02 -31.67
N VAL A 338 15.17 9.83 -31.09
CA VAL A 338 14.08 9.09 -30.42
C VAL A 338 14.60 8.48 -29.11
N SER A 339 14.19 9.06 -27.98
CA SER A 339 14.68 8.70 -26.65
C SER A 339 13.56 8.33 -25.69
N GLY A 340 13.88 7.54 -24.66
CA GLY A 340 12.98 7.28 -23.53
C GLY A 340 13.12 8.36 -22.45
N THR A 341 12.07 8.55 -21.66
CA THR A 341 11.86 9.70 -20.75
C THR A 341 13.08 10.11 -19.91
N GLU A 342 13.80 9.17 -19.29
CA GLU A 342 14.97 9.49 -18.45
C GLU A 342 16.10 10.22 -19.22
N LYS A 343 16.29 9.89 -20.51
CA LYS A 343 17.25 10.58 -21.39
C LYS A 343 16.75 11.92 -21.93
N VAL A 344 15.45 12.18 -21.82
CA VAL A 344 14.86 13.49 -22.13
C VAL A 344 14.99 14.39 -20.92
N TYR A 345 14.68 13.91 -19.71
CA TYR A 345 14.94 14.63 -18.46
C TYR A 345 16.40 15.13 -18.37
N GLN A 346 17.37 14.26 -18.62
CA GLN A 346 18.81 14.61 -18.69
C GLN A 346 19.19 15.62 -19.81
N ARG A 347 18.25 16.03 -20.66
CA ARG A 347 18.42 17.08 -21.68
C ARG A 347 17.65 18.35 -21.33
N LEU A 348 16.42 18.21 -20.82
CA LEU A 348 15.66 19.32 -20.25
C LEU A 348 16.41 19.96 -19.08
N GLU A 349 17.02 19.14 -18.22
CA GLU A 349 17.88 19.57 -17.11
C GLU A 349 19.21 20.16 -17.60
N LYS A 350 19.69 19.81 -18.80
CA LYS A 350 20.99 20.31 -19.27
C LYS A 350 20.92 21.74 -19.81
N THR A 351 19.88 22.10 -20.54
CA THR A 351 19.83 23.38 -21.27
C THR A 351 18.40 23.76 -21.66
N PRO A 352 18.00 25.05 -21.59
CA PRO A 352 16.64 25.47 -21.95
C PRO A 352 16.34 25.33 -23.45
N CYS A 353 17.36 25.05 -24.27
CA CYS A 353 17.26 24.87 -25.72
C CYS A 353 16.84 23.44 -26.14
N GLU A 354 16.54 22.56 -25.18
CA GLU A 354 15.79 21.31 -25.37
C GLU A 354 14.48 21.39 -24.53
N ARG A 355 13.30 21.38 -25.17
CA ARG A 355 11.99 21.48 -24.48
C ARG A 355 11.03 20.36 -24.90
N VAL A 356 10.10 19.95 -24.02
CA VAL A 356 8.95 19.11 -24.40
C VAL A 356 7.78 20.00 -24.84
N ASP A 357 7.04 19.60 -25.88
CA ASP A 357 5.72 20.18 -26.13
C ASP A 357 4.71 19.68 -25.08
N ALA A 358 4.51 20.50 -24.05
CA ALA A 358 3.57 20.23 -22.97
C ALA A 358 2.11 20.14 -23.45
N ARG A 359 1.72 20.83 -24.54
CA ARG A 359 0.36 20.75 -25.11
C ARG A 359 0.15 19.44 -25.86
N ALA A 360 1.11 19.01 -26.66
CA ALA A 360 1.09 17.69 -27.30
C ALA A 360 1.09 16.56 -26.24
N TYR A 361 1.87 16.72 -25.17
CA TYR A 361 1.82 15.79 -24.03
C TYR A 361 0.46 15.76 -23.36
N LEU A 362 -0.13 16.93 -23.03
CA LEU A 362 -1.48 17.00 -22.48
C LEU A 362 -2.52 16.33 -23.38
N LYS A 363 -2.45 16.54 -24.71
CA LYS A 363 -3.33 15.91 -25.70
C LYS A 363 -3.30 14.39 -25.59
N ALA A 364 -2.09 13.81 -25.51
CA ALA A 364 -1.91 12.38 -25.31
C ALA A 364 -2.45 11.88 -23.96
N ARG A 365 -2.26 12.64 -22.87
CA ARG A 365 -2.78 12.30 -21.53
C ARG A 365 -4.31 12.38 -21.44
N LEU A 366 -4.95 13.32 -22.15
CA LEU A 366 -6.40 13.39 -22.26
C LEU A 366 -6.97 12.18 -23.01
N VAL A 367 -6.32 11.71 -24.08
CA VAL A 367 -6.71 10.47 -24.77
C VAL A 367 -6.48 9.23 -23.89
N ASP A 368 -5.41 9.18 -23.08
CA ASP A 368 -5.25 8.13 -22.05
C ASP A 368 -6.44 8.11 -21.07
N PHE A 369 -6.85 9.27 -20.57
CA PHE A 369 -7.99 9.38 -19.65
C PHE A 369 -9.30 8.97 -20.33
N LEU A 370 -9.52 9.38 -21.58
CA LEU A 370 -10.67 9.01 -22.39
C LEU A 370 -10.80 7.50 -22.54
N VAL A 371 -9.73 6.79 -22.92
CA VAL A 371 -9.74 5.32 -23.05
C VAL A 371 -9.57 4.58 -21.70
N GLY A 372 -9.38 5.32 -20.60
CA GLY A 372 -9.23 4.76 -19.26
C GLY A 372 -7.92 4.00 -19.03
N ASP A 373 -6.86 4.33 -19.77
CA ASP A 373 -5.55 3.71 -19.58
C ASP A 373 -4.87 4.23 -18.31
N LYS A 374 -4.58 3.30 -17.40
CA LYS A 374 -4.01 3.59 -16.08
C LYS A 374 -2.49 3.38 -15.99
N ASP A 375 -1.81 2.98 -17.06
CA ASP A 375 -0.40 2.54 -17.00
C ASP A 375 0.49 3.46 -17.84
N ARG A 376 0.73 4.67 -17.32
CA ARG A 376 1.44 5.75 -18.03
C ARG A 376 2.69 6.23 -17.31
N HIS A 377 3.37 5.31 -16.62
CA HIS A 377 4.66 5.53 -15.98
C HIS A 377 5.74 5.91 -17.01
N SER A 378 6.84 6.53 -16.57
CA SER A 378 7.93 7.06 -17.42
C SER A 378 8.44 6.10 -18.50
N GLY A 379 8.45 4.79 -18.23
CA GLY A 379 8.82 3.74 -19.19
C GLY A 379 7.83 3.45 -20.33
N GLN A 380 6.62 4.04 -20.36
CA GLN A 380 5.63 3.89 -21.44
C GLN A 380 5.60 5.09 -22.40
N TRP A 381 6.67 5.88 -22.41
CA TRP A 381 6.82 7.06 -23.27
C TRP A 381 8.16 7.03 -23.98
N ARG A 382 8.10 7.06 -25.31
CA ARG A 382 9.16 7.57 -26.16
C ARG A 382 8.91 9.04 -26.45
N TRP A 383 9.96 9.69 -26.95
CA TRP A 383 9.95 11.10 -27.30
C TRP A 383 10.73 11.27 -28.58
N ALA A 384 10.16 11.96 -29.56
CA ALA A 384 10.79 12.28 -30.83
C ALA A 384 11.23 13.74 -30.86
N ARG A 385 12.50 13.98 -31.19
CA ARG A 385 13.11 15.32 -31.25
C ARG A 385 13.04 15.90 -32.65
N PHE A 386 12.51 17.12 -32.75
CA PHE A 386 12.43 17.92 -33.97
C PHE A 386 13.17 19.25 -33.79
N PRO A 387 13.78 19.83 -34.84
CA PRO A 387 14.34 21.19 -34.78
C PRO A 387 13.26 22.25 -34.55
N ALA A 388 13.60 23.30 -33.81
CA ALA A 388 12.74 24.41 -33.45
C ALA A 388 13.58 25.71 -33.42
N GLY A 389 13.90 26.21 -34.61
CA GLY A 389 14.99 27.19 -34.77
C GLY A 389 16.33 26.55 -34.44
N ASP A 390 17.18 27.25 -33.69
CA ASP A 390 18.45 26.74 -33.16
C ASP A 390 18.26 25.74 -32.00
N CYS A 391 17.05 25.65 -31.45
CA CYS A 391 16.67 24.77 -30.35
C CYS A 391 15.89 23.53 -30.82
N TYR A 392 15.45 22.71 -29.87
CA TYR A 392 14.79 21.44 -30.14
C TYR A 392 13.51 21.24 -29.32
N THR A 393 12.49 20.68 -29.97
CA THR A 393 11.23 20.28 -29.33
C THR A 393 11.07 18.76 -29.34
N TRP A 394 10.68 18.20 -28.20
CA TRP A 394 10.35 16.80 -28.01
C TRP A 394 8.84 16.59 -28.04
N LEU A 395 8.35 15.84 -29.01
CA LEU A 395 6.97 15.36 -29.07
C LEU A 395 6.83 13.99 -28.40
N PRO A 396 5.76 13.75 -27.63
CA PRO A 396 5.50 12.44 -27.02
C PRO A 396 5.20 11.37 -28.07
N ILE A 397 5.62 10.15 -27.77
CA ILE A 397 5.17 8.92 -28.44
C ILE A 397 4.71 7.94 -27.36
N PRO A 398 3.39 7.79 -27.13
CA PRO A 398 2.87 6.81 -26.19
C PRO A 398 3.19 5.39 -26.65
N GLU A 399 3.88 4.61 -25.82
CA GLU A 399 4.06 3.17 -26.03
C GLU A 399 3.05 2.37 -25.19
N ASP A 400 2.92 1.08 -25.48
CA ASP A 400 2.19 0.10 -24.66
C ASP A 400 0.72 0.46 -24.36
N ARG A 401 -0.17 0.20 -25.33
CA ARG A 401 -1.64 0.40 -25.19
C ARG A 401 -2.35 -0.79 -24.54
N ASP A 402 -1.63 -1.63 -23.77
CA ASP A 402 -2.11 -2.93 -23.29
C ASP A 402 -3.01 -2.91 -22.04
N GLN A 403 -3.28 -1.71 -21.49
CA GLN A 403 -4.15 -1.47 -20.33
C GLN A 403 -5.20 -0.36 -20.60
N ALA A 404 -5.41 0.01 -21.86
CA ALA A 404 -6.58 0.76 -22.28
C ALA A 404 -7.86 -0.06 -22.04
N PHE A 405 -8.97 0.63 -21.74
CA PHE A 405 -10.29 0.04 -21.50
C PHE A 405 -10.38 -0.94 -20.31
N ILE A 406 -9.41 -0.94 -19.39
CA ILE A 406 -9.30 -1.94 -18.32
C ILE A 406 -10.51 -2.02 -17.37
N ASP A 407 -11.03 -3.22 -17.13
CA ASP A 407 -12.19 -3.46 -16.26
C ASP A 407 -11.88 -4.41 -15.08
N PHE A 408 -11.41 -3.87 -13.96
CA PHE A 408 -11.28 -4.62 -12.71
C PHE A 408 -12.64 -4.74 -11.98
N ASP A 409 -13.46 -5.70 -12.38
CA ASP A 409 -14.74 -6.05 -11.76
C ASP A 409 -14.60 -7.05 -10.59
N GLY A 410 -15.72 -7.41 -9.96
CA GLY A 410 -15.80 -8.44 -8.93
C GLY A 410 -15.70 -7.92 -7.51
N LEU A 411 -16.12 -8.76 -6.54
CA LEU A 411 -16.07 -8.41 -5.12
C LEU A 411 -14.64 -8.08 -4.68
N LEU A 412 -13.64 -8.86 -5.12
CA LEU A 412 -12.26 -8.69 -4.69
C LEU A 412 -11.72 -7.32 -5.11
N MET A 413 -11.74 -7.01 -6.41
CA MET A 413 -11.23 -5.73 -6.93
C MET A 413 -11.99 -4.52 -6.36
N THR A 414 -13.28 -4.68 -6.05
CA THR A 414 -14.09 -3.64 -5.38
C THR A 414 -13.56 -3.29 -3.98
N GLN A 415 -13.05 -4.27 -3.22
CA GLN A 415 -12.38 -4.04 -1.94
C GLN A 415 -10.95 -3.51 -2.13
N VAL A 416 -10.17 -4.09 -3.05
CA VAL A 416 -8.80 -3.64 -3.35
C VAL A 416 -8.77 -2.15 -3.72
N ARG A 417 -9.76 -1.67 -4.51
CA ARG A 417 -9.87 -0.26 -4.92
C ARG A 417 -9.99 0.74 -3.74
N GLN A 418 -10.48 0.31 -2.58
CA GLN A 418 -10.57 1.19 -1.39
C GLN A 418 -9.19 1.50 -0.78
N VAL A 419 -8.20 0.64 -1.03
CA VAL A 419 -6.82 0.76 -0.52
C VAL A 419 -5.85 1.18 -1.62
N GLU A 420 -6.06 0.70 -2.86
CA GLU A 420 -5.27 0.99 -4.05
C GLU A 420 -6.17 1.51 -5.18
N PRO A 421 -6.53 2.82 -5.20
CA PRO A 421 -7.50 3.38 -6.16
C PRO A 421 -7.17 3.20 -7.65
N LYS A 422 -5.93 2.84 -7.99
CA LYS A 422 -5.44 2.58 -9.35
C LYS A 422 -6.06 1.34 -10.01
N PHE A 423 -6.67 0.42 -9.26
CA PHE A 423 -7.41 -0.72 -9.82
C PHE A 423 -8.80 -0.26 -10.31
N VAL A 424 -8.81 0.62 -11.31
CA VAL A 424 -10.00 1.28 -11.87
C VAL A 424 -10.88 0.37 -12.74
N ARG A 425 -11.99 0.91 -13.25
CA ARG A 425 -12.84 0.28 -14.27
C ARG A 425 -13.08 1.26 -15.41
N PHE A 426 -13.09 0.78 -16.64
CA PHE A 426 -13.59 1.51 -17.79
C PHE A 426 -15.12 1.46 -17.81
N GLN A 427 -15.75 2.63 -17.69
CA GLN A 427 -17.20 2.81 -17.62
C GLN A 427 -17.58 4.13 -18.28
N GLU A 428 -18.88 4.31 -18.56
CA GLU A 428 -19.46 5.55 -19.13
C GLU A 428 -19.19 6.80 -18.27
N HIS A 429 -18.76 6.64 -17.02
CA HIS A 429 -18.34 7.71 -16.11
C HIS A 429 -16.87 7.52 -15.69
N TYR A 430 -16.20 8.59 -15.28
CA TYR A 430 -14.83 8.52 -14.80
C TYR A 430 -14.72 7.93 -13.38
N PRO A 431 -13.65 7.17 -13.07
CA PRO A 431 -13.29 6.83 -11.70
C PRO A 431 -12.77 8.07 -10.94
N ASP A 432 -12.53 7.92 -9.64
CA ASP A 432 -11.90 8.98 -8.84
C ASP A 432 -10.58 9.48 -9.46
N HIS A 433 -10.42 10.80 -9.52
CA HIS A 433 -9.30 11.53 -10.12
C HIS A 433 -7.92 11.22 -9.50
N ARG A 434 -7.85 10.52 -8.36
CA ARG A 434 -6.61 10.02 -7.75
C ARG A 434 -6.24 8.60 -8.21
N GLY A 435 -7.15 7.88 -8.85
CA GLY A 435 -7.00 6.47 -9.24
C GLY A 435 -6.38 6.29 -10.63
N LEU A 436 -7.09 6.73 -11.67
CA LEU A 436 -6.69 6.55 -13.07
C LEU A 436 -5.31 7.15 -13.40
N PRO A 437 -4.94 8.38 -12.95
CA PRO A 437 -3.64 8.96 -13.26
C PRO A 437 -2.48 8.42 -12.40
N ARG A 438 -2.72 7.52 -11.43
CA ARG A 438 -1.78 7.25 -10.32
C ARG A 438 -0.42 6.71 -10.75
N ASN A 439 -0.31 6.04 -11.90
CA ASN A 439 0.97 5.55 -12.41
C ASN A 439 1.71 6.58 -13.30
N GLY A 440 1.03 7.61 -13.83
CA GLY A 440 1.62 8.67 -14.66
C GLY A 440 2.01 9.95 -13.91
N TRP A 441 1.49 10.09 -12.69
CA TRP A 441 1.56 11.27 -11.81
C TRP A 441 2.93 11.97 -11.64
N GLU A 442 4.05 11.26 -11.86
CA GLU A 442 5.41 11.82 -11.84
C GLU A 442 5.70 12.61 -13.13
N VAL A 443 5.44 12.00 -14.29
CA VAL A 443 5.64 12.62 -15.61
C VAL A 443 4.62 13.75 -15.84
N ASP A 444 3.38 13.55 -15.39
CA ASP A 444 2.33 14.57 -15.39
C ASP A 444 2.75 15.82 -14.60
N ARG A 445 3.39 15.66 -13.44
CA ARG A 445 3.84 16.79 -12.61
C ARG A 445 5.02 17.55 -13.17
N GLU A 446 5.93 16.86 -13.85
CA GLU A 446 7.12 17.49 -14.41
C GLU A 446 6.79 18.24 -15.71
N LEU A 447 6.06 17.60 -16.63
CA LEU A 447 5.89 18.11 -18.00
C LEU A 447 4.64 18.97 -18.20
N LEU A 448 3.65 18.91 -17.30
CA LEU A 448 2.47 19.80 -17.33
C LEU A 448 2.61 21.01 -16.39
N ALA A 449 3.78 21.18 -15.75
CA ALA A 449 4.06 22.27 -14.81
C ALA A 449 4.05 23.68 -15.43
N GLU A 450 4.20 23.78 -16.75
CA GLU A 450 4.17 25.06 -17.48
C GLU A 450 2.73 25.51 -17.81
N LEU A 451 1.76 24.59 -17.89
CA LEU A 451 0.43 24.89 -18.42
C LEU A 451 -0.51 25.51 -17.37
N GLU A 452 -1.04 26.70 -17.68
CA GLU A 452 -2.18 27.31 -16.97
C GLU A 452 -3.53 26.66 -17.38
N TRP A 453 -4.60 26.89 -16.61
CA TRP A 453 -5.93 26.33 -16.91
C TRP A 453 -6.43 26.67 -18.32
N SER A 454 -6.17 27.88 -18.82
CA SER A 454 -6.52 28.30 -20.19
C SER A 454 -5.89 27.44 -21.29
N ALA A 455 -4.69 26.90 -21.05
CA ALA A 455 -4.05 25.95 -21.96
C ALA A 455 -4.65 24.54 -21.84
N TRP A 456 -5.11 24.15 -20.65
CA TRP A 456 -5.84 22.89 -20.45
C TRP A 456 -7.20 22.92 -21.14
N ASP A 457 -8.02 23.93 -20.82
CA ASP A 457 -9.35 24.19 -21.39
C ASP A 457 -9.31 24.16 -22.92
N SER A 458 -8.36 24.90 -23.52
CA SER A 458 -8.06 24.89 -24.95
C SER A 458 -7.80 23.49 -25.53
N VAL A 459 -6.92 22.69 -24.91
CA VAL A 459 -6.56 21.35 -25.44
C VAL A 459 -7.66 20.31 -25.17
N ILE A 460 -8.45 20.47 -24.09
CA ILE A 460 -9.64 19.65 -23.82
C ILE A 460 -10.67 19.84 -24.93
N THR A 461 -11.02 21.09 -25.25
CA THR A 461 -11.97 21.40 -26.34
C THR A 461 -11.49 20.82 -27.67
N THR A 462 -10.21 21.00 -28.02
CA THR A 462 -9.64 20.39 -29.24
C THR A 462 -9.79 18.87 -29.27
N VAL A 463 -9.53 18.16 -28.16
CA VAL A 463 -9.69 16.69 -28.10
C VAL A 463 -11.16 16.25 -28.16
N GLN A 464 -12.10 17.09 -27.71
CA GLN A 464 -13.54 16.82 -27.86
C GLN A 464 -14.00 17.03 -29.31
N ASP A 465 -13.59 18.14 -29.94
CA ASP A 465 -13.97 18.50 -31.32
C ASP A 465 -13.36 17.56 -32.38
N GLU A 466 -12.13 17.08 -32.18
CA GLU A 466 -11.44 16.11 -33.05
C GLU A 466 -12.00 14.68 -32.91
N LEU A 467 -12.83 14.41 -31.90
CA LEU A 467 -13.44 13.11 -31.64
C LEU A 467 -14.98 13.14 -31.74
N PRO A 468 -15.55 13.59 -32.88
CA PRO A 468 -16.99 13.56 -33.09
C PRO A 468 -17.49 12.12 -33.14
N ASP A 469 -18.80 11.94 -33.01
CA ASP A 469 -19.44 10.63 -32.87
C ASP A 469 -19.04 9.60 -33.94
N LEU A 470 -18.91 10.03 -35.19
CA LEU A 470 -18.50 9.19 -36.32
C LEU A 470 -17.05 8.69 -36.20
N VAL A 471 -16.14 9.48 -35.62
CA VAL A 471 -14.74 9.08 -35.39
C VAL A 471 -14.67 8.03 -34.28
N ILE A 472 -15.43 8.21 -33.20
CA ILE A 472 -15.51 7.21 -32.12
C ILE A 472 -16.13 5.90 -32.65
N ASP A 473 -17.19 5.96 -33.44
CA ASP A 473 -17.82 4.77 -34.02
C ASP A 473 -16.91 4.07 -35.05
N ALA A 474 -16.13 4.81 -35.83
CA ALA A 474 -15.11 4.25 -36.73
C ALA A 474 -13.93 3.63 -35.95
N ALA A 475 -13.49 4.26 -34.86
CA ALA A 475 -12.43 3.74 -34.00
C ALA A 475 -12.81 2.40 -33.37
N VAL A 476 -14.01 2.30 -32.79
CA VAL A 476 -14.51 1.06 -32.18
C VAL A 476 -14.69 -0.07 -33.21
N ARG A 477 -14.99 0.27 -34.48
CA ARG A 477 -15.04 -0.68 -35.61
C ARG A 477 -13.68 -1.22 -36.06
N ARG A 478 -12.54 -0.75 -35.51
CA ARG A 478 -11.22 -1.41 -35.72
C ARG A 478 -11.04 -2.70 -34.90
N LEU A 479 -11.98 -3.04 -34.03
CA LEU A 479 -12.01 -4.36 -33.38
C LEU A 479 -12.36 -5.48 -34.38
N PRO A 480 -11.84 -6.71 -34.20
CA PRO A 480 -12.34 -7.87 -34.93
C PRO A 480 -13.87 -8.01 -34.81
N ALA A 481 -14.57 -8.40 -35.87
CA ALA A 481 -16.04 -8.43 -35.88
C ALA A 481 -16.66 -9.21 -34.70
N PRO A 482 -16.19 -10.42 -34.32
CA PRO A 482 -16.71 -11.15 -33.16
C PRO A 482 -16.51 -10.44 -31.81
N TYR A 483 -15.59 -9.47 -31.73
CA TYR A 483 -15.42 -8.61 -30.55
C TYR A 483 -16.33 -7.38 -30.63
N TYR A 484 -16.44 -6.75 -31.80
CA TYR A 484 -17.33 -5.61 -32.02
C TYR A 484 -18.80 -5.96 -31.70
N GLU A 485 -19.27 -7.14 -32.11
CA GLU A 485 -20.62 -7.63 -31.79
C GLU A 485 -20.87 -7.78 -30.28
N GLN A 486 -19.86 -8.19 -29.51
CA GLN A 486 -19.98 -8.43 -28.07
C GLN A 486 -19.79 -7.18 -27.19
N VAL A 487 -18.96 -6.23 -27.62
CA VAL A 487 -18.53 -5.10 -26.77
C VAL A 487 -18.59 -3.73 -27.44
N GLY A 488 -18.66 -3.65 -28.77
CA GLY A 488 -18.59 -2.40 -29.52
C GLY A 488 -19.67 -1.39 -29.10
N ALA A 489 -20.92 -1.85 -28.98
CA ALA A 489 -22.03 -1.00 -28.53
C ALA A 489 -21.89 -0.47 -27.09
N PHE A 490 -21.06 -1.08 -26.24
CA PHE A 490 -20.69 -0.53 -24.93
C PHE A 490 -19.54 0.46 -25.05
N LEU A 491 -18.46 0.11 -25.76
CA LEU A 491 -17.30 0.99 -25.94
C LEU A 491 -17.67 2.30 -26.66
N THR A 492 -18.51 2.26 -27.69
CA THR A 492 -19.05 3.45 -28.37
C THR A 492 -19.74 4.40 -27.38
N ARG A 493 -20.69 3.90 -26.58
CA ARG A 493 -21.40 4.76 -25.60
C ARG A 493 -20.47 5.28 -24.53
N ALA A 494 -19.58 4.43 -24.01
CA ALA A 494 -18.66 4.81 -22.97
C ALA A 494 -17.63 5.83 -23.44
N LEU A 495 -17.06 5.70 -24.65
CA LEU A 495 -16.17 6.71 -25.22
C LEU A 495 -16.88 8.05 -25.44
N LYS A 496 -18.09 8.05 -26.00
CA LYS A 496 -18.90 9.28 -26.18
C LYS A 496 -19.19 9.95 -24.84
N ALA A 497 -19.80 9.23 -23.89
CA ALA A 497 -20.09 9.74 -22.56
C ALA A 497 -18.83 10.26 -21.81
N ARG A 498 -17.66 9.63 -22.02
CA ARG A 498 -16.39 10.06 -21.41
C ARG A 498 -15.74 11.24 -22.13
N ARG A 499 -15.92 11.42 -23.44
CA ARG A 499 -15.59 12.67 -24.15
C ARG A 499 -16.42 13.81 -23.58
N ASP A 500 -17.72 13.57 -23.40
CA ASP A 500 -18.71 14.55 -22.92
C ASP A 500 -18.57 14.87 -21.41
N GLN A 501 -17.64 14.22 -20.70
CA GLN A 501 -17.26 14.45 -19.29
C GLN A 501 -15.76 14.75 -19.11
N LEU A 502 -15.01 14.90 -20.20
CA LEU A 502 -13.54 15.00 -20.18
C LEU A 502 -13.06 16.27 -19.46
N ASP A 503 -13.78 17.37 -19.65
CA ASP A 503 -13.59 18.67 -18.97
C ASP A 503 -13.70 18.54 -17.45
N GLU A 504 -14.75 17.89 -16.94
CA GLU A 504 -15.03 17.79 -15.51
C GLU A 504 -13.99 16.88 -14.83
N PHE A 505 -13.53 15.83 -15.53
CA PHE A 505 -12.40 15.01 -15.07
C PHE A 505 -11.08 15.78 -15.09
N ALA A 506 -10.73 16.41 -16.21
CA ALA A 506 -9.48 17.15 -16.36
C ALA A 506 -9.40 18.34 -15.39
N ALA A 507 -10.50 19.06 -15.15
CA ALA A 507 -10.58 20.14 -14.16
C ALA A 507 -10.30 19.64 -12.72
N ARG A 508 -10.78 18.44 -12.35
CA ARG A 508 -10.45 17.82 -11.05
C ARG A 508 -8.98 17.39 -10.99
N TYR A 509 -8.42 16.89 -12.10
CA TYR A 509 -7.03 16.44 -12.13
C TYR A 509 -6.03 17.61 -12.14
N TYR A 510 -6.26 18.66 -12.94
CA TYR A 510 -5.48 19.90 -12.92
C TYR A 510 -5.43 20.51 -11.51
N ARG A 511 -6.56 20.59 -10.80
CA ARG A 511 -6.64 21.06 -9.40
C ARG A 511 -5.92 20.15 -8.40
N LEU A 512 -5.68 18.88 -8.73
CA LEU A 512 -4.88 17.97 -7.89
C LEU A 512 -3.38 18.23 -8.08
N ILE A 513 -2.88 18.34 -9.32
CA ILE A 513 -1.45 18.51 -9.58
C ILE A 513 -0.97 19.96 -9.41
N SER A 514 -1.75 20.96 -9.85
CA SER A 514 -1.41 22.40 -9.72
C SER A 514 -1.55 22.95 -8.29
N ARG A 515 -1.94 22.11 -7.31
CA ARG A 515 -1.98 22.47 -5.89
C ARG A 515 -0.57 22.67 -5.29
N GLU A 516 0.38 21.84 -5.72
CA GLU A 516 1.78 21.84 -5.29
C GLU A 516 2.64 21.74 -6.55
N VAL A 517 2.94 22.86 -7.19
CA VAL A 517 3.63 22.90 -8.49
C VAL A 517 5.13 22.67 -8.29
N GLU A 518 5.74 21.86 -9.16
CA GLU A 518 7.20 21.67 -9.24
C GLU A 518 7.70 22.23 -10.57
N ILE A 519 8.76 23.04 -10.53
CA ILE A 519 9.36 23.67 -11.69
C ILE A 519 10.84 23.25 -11.74
N LYS A 520 11.30 22.88 -12.93
CA LYS A 520 12.68 22.50 -13.22
C LYS A 520 13.34 23.59 -14.06
N ALA A 521 14.43 24.14 -13.53
CA ALA A 521 15.41 24.96 -14.24
C ALA A 521 16.52 24.04 -14.81
N THR A 522 17.69 24.57 -15.18
CA THR A 522 18.74 23.79 -15.87
C THR A 522 20.14 23.91 -15.27
N ASP A 523 21.09 23.09 -15.73
CA ASP A 523 22.51 23.11 -15.35
C ASP A 523 23.28 24.31 -15.99
N GLU A 524 22.58 25.36 -16.46
CA GLU A 524 23.15 26.59 -17.04
C GLU A 524 22.73 27.81 -16.20
N ASP A 525 23.54 28.88 -16.18
CA ASP A 525 23.30 30.05 -15.32
C ASP A 525 21.98 30.76 -15.68
N GLU A 526 21.09 30.92 -14.70
CA GLU A 526 19.72 31.41 -14.87
C GLU A 526 19.33 32.56 -13.92
N TYR A 527 18.36 33.35 -14.36
CA TYR A 527 17.71 34.40 -13.59
C TYR A 527 16.26 34.00 -13.32
N LEU A 528 15.96 33.67 -12.07
CA LEU A 528 14.65 33.29 -11.56
C LEU A 528 13.96 34.52 -10.95
N GLU A 529 12.89 34.99 -11.60
CA GLU A 529 12.05 36.07 -11.11
C GLU A 529 10.76 35.52 -10.48
N LEU A 530 10.46 35.99 -9.27
CA LEU A 530 9.33 35.56 -8.44
C LEU A 530 8.55 36.80 -7.95
N ALA A 531 7.59 37.26 -8.74
CA ALA A 531 6.85 38.48 -8.45
C ALA A 531 5.48 38.19 -7.79
N HIS A 532 5.34 38.55 -6.51
CA HIS A 532 4.07 38.48 -5.79
C HIS A 532 3.15 39.66 -6.12
N ARG A 533 2.00 39.37 -6.71
CA ARG A 533 0.99 40.35 -7.13
C ARG A 533 0.04 40.75 -6.00
N GLU A 534 -0.63 41.88 -6.16
CA GLU A 534 -1.59 42.44 -5.19
C GLU A 534 -2.82 41.53 -4.98
N ASP A 535 -3.27 40.86 -6.05
CA ASP A 535 -4.29 39.81 -6.05
C ASP A 535 -3.85 38.51 -5.32
N GLY A 536 -2.60 38.47 -4.85
CA GLY A 536 -1.97 37.35 -4.15
C GLY A 536 -1.39 36.28 -5.07
N ALA A 537 -1.53 36.41 -6.40
CA ALA A 537 -0.91 35.52 -7.37
C ALA A 537 0.62 35.64 -7.38
N LEU A 538 1.26 34.68 -8.02
CA LEU A 538 2.70 34.65 -8.25
C LEU A 538 2.95 34.52 -9.74
N ASP A 539 3.62 35.51 -10.33
CA ASP A 539 4.26 35.35 -11.62
C ASP A 539 5.63 34.69 -11.40
N VAL A 540 5.90 33.59 -12.11
CA VAL A 540 7.23 32.94 -12.17
C VAL A 540 7.79 33.13 -13.58
N ARG A 541 9.05 33.57 -13.69
CA ARG A 541 9.78 33.71 -14.96
C ARG A 541 11.20 33.16 -14.81
N ILE A 542 11.68 32.41 -15.80
CA ILE A 542 13.07 31.92 -15.85
C ILE A 542 13.67 32.21 -17.23
N ARG A 543 14.87 32.79 -17.24
CA ARG A 543 15.67 33.14 -18.43
C ARG A 543 17.15 32.86 -18.13
N LEU A 544 18.00 32.72 -19.15
CA LEU A 544 19.45 32.64 -18.95
C LEU A 544 19.99 33.94 -18.33
N ALA A 545 20.87 33.81 -17.33
CA ALA A 545 21.55 34.93 -16.66
C ALA A 545 22.43 35.70 -17.65
N GLY A 546 22.65 37.00 -17.38
CA GLY A 546 23.41 37.90 -18.27
C GLY A 546 22.77 38.21 -19.63
N THR A 547 21.86 37.37 -20.15
CA THR A 547 21.24 37.54 -21.47
C THR A 547 20.08 38.54 -21.47
N GLN A 548 19.79 39.11 -22.64
CA GLN A 548 18.53 39.81 -22.95
C GLN A 548 17.48 38.88 -23.59
N HIS A 549 17.66 37.55 -23.51
CA HIS A 549 16.70 36.61 -24.08
C HIS A 549 15.36 36.64 -23.32
N ALA A 550 14.28 36.39 -24.04
CA ALA A 550 12.96 36.21 -23.44
C ALA A 550 12.96 35.00 -22.47
N PRO A 551 12.16 35.02 -21.38
CA PRO A 551 12.02 33.88 -20.50
C PRO A 551 11.59 32.61 -21.24
N TYR A 552 12.38 31.55 -21.11
CA TYR A 552 12.07 30.23 -21.69
C TYR A 552 10.96 29.52 -20.89
N PHE A 553 10.73 29.94 -19.65
CA PHE A 553 9.61 29.51 -18.82
C PHE A 553 8.89 30.73 -18.25
N ARG A 554 7.55 30.74 -18.33
CA ARG A 554 6.69 31.73 -17.69
C ARG A 554 5.36 31.09 -17.27
N ARG A 555 4.97 31.24 -16.00
CA ARG A 555 3.64 30.82 -15.52
C ARG A 555 3.09 31.76 -14.45
N THR A 556 1.79 32.06 -14.53
CA THR A 556 0.99 32.72 -13.50
C THR A 556 0.34 31.67 -12.60
N LEU A 557 0.45 31.84 -11.29
CA LEU A 557 -0.06 30.88 -10.30
C LEU A 557 -1.04 31.56 -9.34
N TYR A 558 -2.25 31.03 -9.25
CA TYR A 558 -3.36 31.66 -8.54
C TYR A 558 -3.64 31.00 -7.18
N PRO A 559 -3.86 31.76 -6.08
CA PRO A 559 -4.04 31.17 -4.74
C PRO A 559 -5.27 30.30 -4.55
N ARG A 560 -6.22 30.31 -5.49
CA ARG A 560 -7.40 29.41 -5.50
C ARG A 560 -7.02 27.99 -5.89
N GLU A 561 -6.02 27.84 -6.75
CA GLU A 561 -5.52 26.56 -7.29
C GLU A 561 -4.27 26.11 -6.53
N THR A 562 -3.22 26.93 -6.54
CA THR A 562 -1.89 26.62 -6.01
C THR A 562 -1.74 27.06 -4.56
N LYS A 563 -1.08 26.21 -3.76
CA LYS A 563 -0.74 26.49 -2.34
C LYS A 563 0.76 26.51 -2.10
N GLU A 564 1.51 25.75 -2.88
CA GLU A 564 2.97 25.68 -2.80
C GLU A 564 3.59 25.56 -4.20
N VAL A 565 4.73 26.20 -4.38
CA VAL A 565 5.58 26.13 -5.57
C VAL A 565 6.97 25.75 -5.12
N ARG A 566 7.55 24.78 -5.82
CA ARG A 566 8.86 24.19 -5.53
C ARG A 566 9.70 24.33 -6.81
N ILE A 567 10.78 25.08 -6.74
CA ILE A 567 11.64 25.36 -7.89
C ILE A 567 12.99 24.71 -7.59
N TYR A 568 13.47 23.91 -8.53
CA TYR A 568 14.79 23.30 -8.48
C TYR A 568 15.63 24.00 -9.54
N LEU A 569 16.75 24.58 -9.12
CA LEU A 569 17.63 25.39 -9.95
C LEU A 569 18.74 24.53 -10.60
N HIS A 570 19.18 23.47 -9.91
CA HIS A 570 20.09 22.41 -10.36
C HIS A 570 21.59 22.73 -10.27
N GLY A 571 22.14 23.47 -11.23
CA GLY A 571 23.59 23.38 -11.52
C GLY A 571 24.31 24.65 -11.96
N GLY A 572 23.59 25.68 -12.42
CA GLY A 572 24.19 26.98 -12.78
C GLY A 572 24.55 27.85 -11.57
N ASP A 573 25.25 28.97 -11.80
CA ASP A 573 25.53 30.00 -10.80
C ASP A 573 24.35 31.01 -10.72
N ASP A 574 23.25 30.58 -10.08
CA ASP A 574 21.91 31.16 -10.33
C ASP A 574 21.57 32.46 -9.57
N GLN A 575 20.68 33.26 -10.16
CA GLN A 575 20.27 34.57 -9.64
C GLN A 575 18.76 34.62 -9.34
N VAL A 576 18.41 34.59 -8.05
CA VAL A 576 17.02 34.52 -7.58
C VAL A 576 16.52 35.88 -7.08
N ALA A 577 15.51 36.45 -7.75
CA ALA A 577 14.88 37.71 -7.37
C ALA A 577 13.42 37.51 -6.92
N VAL A 578 13.14 37.74 -5.64
CA VAL A 578 11.78 37.64 -5.05
C VAL A 578 11.25 39.04 -4.74
N LEU A 579 10.12 39.40 -5.37
CA LEU A 579 9.59 40.76 -5.46
C LEU A 579 8.12 40.85 -5.00
N GLY A 580 7.62 42.07 -4.80
CA GLY A 580 6.20 42.35 -4.51
C GLY A 580 5.83 42.36 -3.03
N GLU A 581 4.58 42.71 -2.71
CA GLU A 581 4.20 42.98 -1.31
C GLU A 581 3.59 41.79 -0.56
N ARG A 582 2.72 41.00 -1.21
CA ARG A 582 1.80 40.07 -0.52
C ARG A 582 1.84 38.64 -1.06
N ALA A 583 2.77 37.83 -0.56
CA ALA A 583 2.77 36.39 -0.83
C ALA A 583 1.56 35.68 -0.20
N THR A 584 0.71 35.07 -1.04
CA THR A 584 -0.36 34.14 -0.59
C THR A 584 -0.04 32.68 -0.90
N ILE A 585 0.81 32.44 -1.91
CA ILE A 585 1.34 31.12 -2.28
C ILE A 585 2.73 30.94 -1.62
N ARG A 586 3.03 29.75 -1.09
CA ARG A 586 4.37 29.47 -0.55
C ARG A 586 5.34 29.13 -1.68
N VAL A 587 6.52 29.73 -1.69
CA VAL A 587 7.61 29.42 -2.59
C VAL A 587 8.74 28.70 -1.85
N ARG A 588 9.27 27.64 -2.46
CA ARG A 588 10.52 26.99 -2.10
C ARG A 588 11.46 27.05 -3.30
N VAL A 589 12.68 27.47 -3.08
CA VAL A 589 13.76 27.33 -4.07
C VAL A 589 14.80 26.37 -3.49
N ASP A 590 15.18 25.39 -4.29
CA ASP A 590 16.21 24.39 -4.03
C ASP A 590 17.31 24.67 -5.04
N GLY A 591 18.36 25.39 -4.62
CA GLY A 591 19.39 25.96 -5.49
C GLY A 591 20.11 24.89 -6.28
N GLY A 592 21.11 24.30 -5.64
CA GLY A 592 21.52 22.97 -6.02
C GLY A 592 23.00 22.81 -5.84
N GLY A 593 23.78 23.25 -6.82
CA GLY A 593 25.19 22.89 -6.97
C GLY A 593 26.17 24.02 -7.27
N GLY A 594 25.71 25.12 -7.91
CA GLY A 594 26.52 26.30 -8.23
C GLY A 594 26.65 27.29 -7.07
N ASP A 595 27.27 28.44 -7.32
CA ASP A 595 27.53 29.52 -6.36
C ASP A 595 26.40 30.59 -6.36
N ASP A 596 25.17 30.17 -6.06
CA ASP A 596 23.92 30.95 -6.16
C ASP A 596 23.90 32.32 -5.45
N THR A 597 23.19 33.30 -6.01
CA THR A 597 22.84 34.58 -5.39
C THR A 597 21.33 34.75 -5.19
N TYR A 598 20.92 35.02 -3.94
CA TYR A 598 19.52 35.12 -3.51
C TYR A 598 19.16 36.53 -3.01
N ALA A 599 18.27 37.23 -3.72
CA ALA A 599 17.72 38.52 -3.34
C ALA A 599 16.22 38.44 -3.06
N ASN A 600 15.79 38.66 -1.81
CA ASN A 600 14.37 38.75 -1.45
C ASN A 600 14.00 40.17 -1.01
N GLN A 601 13.56 40.98 -1.97
CA GLN A 601 13.09 42.36 -1.77
C GLN A 601 11.59 42.43 -1.44
N SER A 602 10.89 41.29 -1.44
CA SER A 602 9.46 41.24 -1.16
C SER A 602 9.12 41.56 0.30
N ARG A 603 7.97 42.19 0.53
CA ARG A 603 7.42 42.43 1.90
C ARG A 603 6.68 41.19 2.46
N ALA A 604 6.82 40.05 1.79
CA ALA A 604 6.21 38.80 2.18
C ALA A 604 6.68 38.32 3.57
N GLY A 605 5.76 37.80 4.38
CA GLY A 605 6.11 37.23 5.68
C GLY A 605 7.02 36.00 5.52
N ARG A 606 8.16 35.98 6.23
CA ARG A 606 9.26 34.98 6.14
C ARG A 606 8.92 33.48 6.12
N ARG A 607 7.67 33.08 6.40
CA ARG A 607 7.20 31.69 6.27
C ARG A 607 6.69 31.34 4.86
N MET A 608 6.58 32.33 3.97
CA MET A 608 6.10 32.17 2.59
C MET A 608 7.22 31.88 1.60
N THR A 609 8.41 32.46 1.78
CA THR A 609 9.57 32.25 0.90
C THR A 609 10.66 31.50 1.66
N ARG A 610 11.13 30.37 1.12
CA ARG A 610 12.20 29.58 1.72
C ARG A 610 13.23 29.08 0.71
N PHE A 611 14.49 29.40 0.97
CA PHE A 611 15.63 28.92 0.20
C PHE A 611 16.24 27.69 0.88
N TYR A 612 16.70 26.75 0.07
CA TYR A 612 17.31 25.49 0.47
C TYR A 612 18.56 25.29 -0.37
N ASP A 613 19.74 25.59 0.17
CA ASP A 613 20.97 25.27 -0.53
C ASP A 613 22.12 25.00 0.43
N ALA A 614 22.78 23.85 0.23
CA ALA A 614 23.81 23.28 1.08
C ALA A 614 25.08 22.87 0.30
N ARG A 615 25.23 23.36 -0.93
CA ARG A 615 26.46 23.30 -1.76
C ARG A 615 26.77 24.73 -2.25
N GLY A 616 27.82 24.92 -3.03
CA GLY A 616 28.21 26.25 -3.51
C GLY A 616 28.75 27.22 -2.44
N LYS A 617 28.95 28.48 -2.83
CA LYS A 617 29.40 29.62 -2.00
C LYS A 617 28.34 30.73 -1.92
N ASN A 618 27.12 30.32 -1.62
CA ASN A 618 25.92 31.10 -1.93
C ASN A 618 25.82 32.44 -1.19
N ARG A 619 25.32 33.46 -1.89
CA ARG A 619 25.21 34.84 -1.41
C ARG A 619 23.74 35.23 -1.15
N PHE A 620 23.34 35.23 0.12
CA PHE A 620 22.02 35.68 0.54
C PHE A 620 22.02 37.18 0.86
N GLU A 621 21.31 37.97 0.05
CA GLU A 621 21.06 39.39 0.35
C GLU A 621 20.01 39.55 1.47
N ARG A 622 20.03 40.71 2.16
CA ARG A 622 19.15 40.96 3.30
C ARG A 622 17.69 41.04 2.87
N GLY A 623 16.91 40.01 3.21
CA GLY A 623 15.50 39.89 2.83
C GLY A 623 14.67 39.02 3.78
N ALA A 624 13.35 39.08 3.66
CA ALA A 624 12.41 38.36 4.52
C ALA A 624 12.23 36.88 4.10
N ALA A 625 13.32 36.12 3.99
CA ALA A 625 13.31 34.68 3.68
C ALA A 625 13.65 33.81 4.91
N LEU A 626 13.34 32.52 4.83
CA LEU A 626 14.01 31.49 5.63
C LEU A 626 15.05 30.77 4.77
N ILE A 627 16.22 30.49 5.33
CA ILE A 627 17.33 29.78 4.69
C ILE A 627 17.47 28.39 5.37
N ASP A 628 17.99 27.39 4.66
CA ASP A 628 18.17 26.01 5.16
C ASP A 628 19.38 25.30 4.55
N GLU A 629 20.59 25.70 4.94
CA GLU A 629 21.87 25.20 4.39
C GLU A 629 22.26 23.78 4.85
N ARG A 630 21.28 22.92 5.11
CA ARG A 630 21.53 21.55 5.60
C ARG A 630 21.41 20.54 4.47
N PRO A 631 22.45 19.71 4.21
CA PRO A 631 22.41 18.69 3.18
C PRO A 631 21.19 17.78 3.30
N TYR A 632 20.37 17.72 2.24
CA TYR A 632 19.21 16.85 2.18
C TYR A 632 19.56 15.55 1.44
N LYS A 633 19.83 14.48 2.18
CA LYS A 633 19.89 13.14 1.59
C LYS A 633 18.46 12.66 1.31
N ARG A 634 18.09 12.59 0.03
CA ARG A 634 16.85 11.96 -0.43
C ARG A 634 16.79 10.49 0.09
N PRO A 635 15.63 10.01 0.58
CA PRO A 635 15.43 8.60 0.87
C PRO A 635 15.74 7.73 -0.35
N ALA A 636 16.29 6.52 -0.14
CA ALA A 636 16.43 5.55 -1.22
C ALA A 636 15.03 5.14 -1.75
N PRO A 637 14.89 4.79 -3.04
CA PRO A 637 13.61 4.41 -3.61
C PRO A 637 13.02 3.18 -2.90
N THR A 638 11.73 3.29 -2.57
CA THR A 638 10.89 2.12 -2.32
C THR A 638 10.36 1.58 -3.66
N GLY A 639 9.87 0.34 -3.72
CA GLY A 639 9.28 -0.25 -4.93
C GLY A 639 7.97 0.39 -5.45
N ALA A 640 7.65 1.62 -5.02
CA ALA A 640 6.53 2.44 -5.47
C ALA A 640 6.98 3.90 -5.81
N THR A 641 8.28 4.12 -6.00
CA THR A 641 8.95 5.41 -6.23
C THR A 641 10.17 5.19 -7.14
N THR A 642 10.51 6.17 -7.97
CA THR A 642 11.75 6.19 -8.78
C THR A 642 12.90 6.87 -8.03
N ASP A 643 14.14 6.77 -8.50
CA ASP A 643 15.25 7.61 -7.99
C ASP A 643 14.95 9.12 -8.16
N ARG A 644 14.19 9.47 -9.22
CA ARG A 644 13.80 10.83 -9.56
C ARG A 644 12.73 11.42 -8.62
N TYR A 645 11.90 10.60 -7.97
CA TYR A 645 10.75 11.07 -7.18
C TYR A 645 10.48 10.34 -5.85
N VAL A 646 10.04 11.10 -4.84
CA VAL A 646 9.54 10.60 -3.55
C VAL A 646 8.10 11.05 -3.33
N VAL A 647 7.32 10.28 -2.54
CA VAL A 647 5.93 10.64 -2.19
C VAL A 647 5.92 11.73 -1.12
N ASP A 648 6.19 12.97 -1.53
CA ASP A 648 6.27 14.14 -0.66
C ASP A 648 5.25 15.24 -1.01
N TRP A 649 4.19 14.93 -1.77
CA TRP A 649 3.10 15.86 -2.12
C TRP A 649 1.71 15.21 -1.99
N GLY A 650 0.67 16.02 -1.81
CA GLY A 650 -0.71 15.53 -1.80
C GLY A 650 -1.09 14.71 -0.57
N GLN A 651 -2.04 13.78 -0.74
CA GLN A 651 -2.68 13.06 0.38
C GLN A 651 -3.20 11.67 -0.02
N GLU A 652 -3.14 10.74 0.92
CA GLU A 652 -3.79 9.42 0.85
C GLU A 652 -4.88 9.31 1.92
N THR A 653 -5.87 8.44 1.70
CA THR A 653 -6.96 8.19 2.66
C THR A 653 -7.39 6.75 2.56
N ILE A 654 -7.40 6.06 3.70
CA ILE A 654 -7.82 4.66 3.86
C ILE A 654 -9.03 4.69 4.79
N ALA A 655 -10.12 4.04 4.40
CA ALA A 655 -11.30 3.86 5.24
C ALA A 655 -11.74 2.40 5.17
N LEU A 656 -11.89 1.76 6.32
CA LEU A 656 -12.17 0.32 6.44
C LEU A 656 -13.20 0.09 7.57
N PRO A 657 -14.25 -0.71 7.34
CA PRO A 657 -15.10 -1.18 8.43
C PRO A 657 -14.28 -2.09 9.36
N VAL A 658 -14.57 -2.01 10.66
CA VAL A 658 -13.99 -2.87 11.69
C VAL A 658 -15.12 -3.68 12.30
N VAL A 659 -14.95 -5.00 12.38
CA VAL A 659 -15.83 -5.89 13.13
C VAL A 659 -14.94 -6.87 13.88
N SER A 660 -15.09 -6.95 15.19
CA SER A 660 -14.38 -7.90 16.05
C SER A 660 -15.31 -8.46 17.12
N TYR A 661 -14.82 -9.43 17.88
CA TYR A 661 -15.53 -10.06 18.97
C TYR A 661 -14.58 -10.34 20.13
N SER A 662 -15.00 -10.05 21.36
CA SER A 662 -14.42 -10.58 22.60
C SER A 662 -15.54 -11.19 23.46
N PRO A 663 -15.24 -12.07 24.43
CA PRO A 663 -16.27 -12.59 25.33
C PRO A 663 -16.96 -11.46 26.11
N ASP A 664 -16.15 -10.55 26.66
CA ASP A 664 -16.53 -9.53 27.64
C ASP A 664 -17.38 -8.40 27.04
N LEU A 665 -17.13 -8.05 25.76
CA LEU A 665 -17.86 -6.99 25.05
C LEU A 665 -18.89 -7.53 24.04
N GLY A 666 -18.79 -8.82 23.72
CA GLY A 666 -19.49 -9.44 22.59
C GLY A 666 -19.00 -8.88 21.25
N VAL A 667 -19.92 -8.53 20.36
CA VAL A 667 -19.59 -8.03 19.01
C VAL A 667 -19.32 -6.53 19.05
N TYR A 668 -18.14 -6.12 18.59
CA TYR A 668 -17.78 -4.73 18.32
C TYR A 668 -17.91 -4.41 16.83
N VAL A 669 -18.51 -3.26 16.49
CA VAL A 669 -18.67 -2.76 15.12
C VAL A 669 -18.23 -1.31 15.03
N GLY A 670 -17.40 -0.99 14.04
CA GLY A 670 -16.86 0.35 13.86
C GLY A 670 -16.34 0.66 12.46
N LEU A 671 -15.68 1.81 12.34
CA LEU A 671 -15.05 2.36 11.16
C LEU A 671 -13.67 2.90 11.54
N PHE A 672 -12.63 2.41 10.87
CA PHE A 672 -11.29 2.98 10.92
C PHE A 672 -11.09 3.89 9.71
N ARG A 673 -10.57 5.10 9.94
CA ARG A 673 -10.23 6.06 8.88
C ARG A 673 -8.87 6.69 9.12
N ALA A 674 -7.90 6.39 8.27
CA ALA A 674 -6.61 7.06 8.22
C ALA A 674 -6.53 8.06 7.07
N ARG A 675 -5.91 9.21 7.29
CA ARG A 675 -5.56 10.22 6.30
C ARG A 675 -4.10 10.61 6.47
N ILE A 676 -3.34 10.48 5.39
CA ILE A 676 -1.92 10.76 5.33
C ILE A 676 -1.73 11.99 4.45
N TYR A 677 -1.03 13.00 4.94
CA TYR A 677 -0.63 14.17 4.19
C TYR A 677 0.87 14.13 3.99
N HIS A 678 1.31 14.19 2.73
CA HIS A 678 2.71 14.29 2.39
C HIS A 678 3.13 15.78 2.36
N GLY A 679 4.42 16.08 2.26
CA GLY A 679 4.90 17.45 2.15
C GLY A 679 6.41 17.53 1.93
N TYR A 680 6.85 18.62 1.30
CA TYR A 680 8.22 18.80 0.82
C TYR A 680 9.31 18.38 1.83
N ARG A 681 10.18 17.45 1.42
CA ARG A 681 11.26 16.85 2.25
C ARG A 681 10.79 16.17 3.56
N LYS A 682 9.51 15.81 3.71
CA LYS A 682 8.95 15.10 4.89
C LYS A 682 8.69 13.62 4.58
N ASN A 683 9.71 12.77 4.80
CA ASN A 683 9.59 11.32 4.62
C ASN A 683 9.23 10.60 5.94
N PRO A 684 8.29 9.63 5.96
CA PRO A 684 7.43 9.18 4.85
C PRO A 684 6.13 9.99 4.65
N TYR A 685 5.83 10.92 5.55
CA TYR A 685 4.70 11.85 5.45
C TYR A 685 4.99 13.12 6.25
N ALA A 686 4.23 14.20 6.00
CA ALA A 686 4.25 15.43 6.79
C ALA A 686 3.35 15.31 8.03
N SER A 687 2.14 14.78 7.88
CA SER A 687 1.33 14.32 9.01
C SER A 687 0.49 13.08 8.66
N LYS A 688 0.13 12.33 9.69
CA LYS A 688 -0.81 11.20 9.63
C LYS A 688 -1.85 11.39 10.74
N HIS A 689 -3.10 11.20 10.38
CA HIS A 689 -4.24 11.25 11.30
C HIS A 689 -5.01 9.94 11.12
N ALA A 690 -5.25 9.18 12.19
CA ALA A 690 -6.08 7.99 12.14
C ALA A 690 -7.13 8.03 13.25
N LEU A 691 -8.38 7.80 12.87
CA LEU A 691 -9.58 7.85 13.71
C LEU A 691 -10.27 6.49 13.67
N GLY A 692 -10.43 5.86 14.83
CA GLY A 692 -11.35 4.75 15.05
C GLY A 692 -12.64 5.26 15.70
N LEU A 693 -13.79 4.82 15.19
CA LEU A 693 -15.11 5.04 15.79
C LEU A 693 -15.84 3.70 15.84
N GLY A 694 -16.42 3.31 16.96
CA GLY A 694 -17.23 2.10 17.03
C GLY A 694 -18.06 1.97 18.29
N VAL A 695 -18.83 0.88 18.37
CA VAL A 695 -19.70 0.53 19.49
C VAL A 695 -19.68 -0.97 19.75
N ALA A 696 -19.89 -1.37 21.00
CA ALA A 696 -20.24 -2.73 21.41
C ALA A 696 -21.74 -2.78 21.78
N PRO A 697 -22.65 -3.20 20.87
CA PRO A 697 -24.09 -3.20 21.14
C PRO A 697 -24.49 -4.22 22.20
N SER A 698 -23.78 -5.36 22.26
CA SER A 698 -24.00 -6.44 23.23
C SER A 698 -23.80 -6.01 24.68
N ALA A 699 -22.88 -5.07 24.94
CA ALA A 699 -22.58 -4.53 26.26
C ALA A 699 -23.36 -3.24 26.59
N GLY A 700 -24.55 -3.03 25.97
CA GLY A 700 -25.40 -1.85 26.23
C GLY A 700 -25.16 -0.65 25.31
N VAL A 701 -24.60 -0.85 24.11
CA VAL A 701 -24.26 0.21 23.13
C VAL A 701 -23.19 1.17 23.66
N LYS A 702 -22.15 0.60 24.27
CA LYS A 702 -20.97 1.33 24.76
C LYS A 702 -20.05 1.73 23.59
N PRO A 703 -19.63 3.01 23.48
CA PRO A 703 -18.79 3.49 22.38
C PRO A 703 -17.28 3.34 22.65
N LEU A 704 -16.50 3.29 21.55
CA LEU A 704 -15.06 3.53 21.53
C LEU A 704 -14.74 4.59 20.46
N VAL A 705 -13.94 5.58 20.82
CA VAL A 705 -13.41 6.61 19.92
C VAL A 705 -11.91 6.73 20.16
N THR A 706 -11.11 6.39 19.15
CA THR A 706 -9.64 6.50 19.21
C THR A 706 -9.14 7.47 18.14
N TYR A 707 -8.23 8.36 18.49
CA TYR A 707 -7.59 9.27 17.55
C TYR A 707 -6.09 9.33 17.79
N SER A 708 -5.33 9.08 16.72
CA SER A 708 -3.87 9.21 16.70
C SER A 708 -3.43 10.22 15.64
N GLY A 709 -2.68 11.23 16.06
CA GLY A 709 -2.03 12.22 15.21
C GLY A 709 -0.51 12.10 15.30
N ALA A 710 0.17 12.06 14.16
CA ALA A 710 1.63 12.07 14.05
C ALA A 710 2.08 13.17 13.07
N PHE A 711 3.07 13.97 13.46
CA PHE A 711 3.48 15.19 12.77
C PHE A 711 5.00 15.22 12.58
N ARG A 712 5.49 14.93 11.38
CA ARG A 712 6.93 14.77 11.10
C ARG A 712 7.63 16.11 11.17
N HIS A 713 8.64 16.24 12.05
CA HIS A 713 9.39 17.45 12.35
C HIS A 713 8.45 18.65 12.61
N LEU A 714 7.62 18.53 13.64
CA LEU A 714 6.74 19.60 14.14
C LEU A 714 7.57 20.75 14.72
N LEU A 715 8.65 20.40 15.44
CA LEU A 715 9.72 21.31 15.85
C LEU A 715 11.04 20.85 15.19
N ARG A 716 12.13 21.63 15.37
CA ARG A 716 13.43 21.34 14.76
C ARG A 716 14.02 20.04 15.35
N GLY A 717 13.93 18.95 14.59
CA GLY A 717 14.44 17.62 15.01
C GLY A 717 13.48 16.80 15.87
N LEU A 718 12.29 17.32 16.20
CA LEU A 718 11.28 16.64 17.00
C LEU A 718 9.97 16.49 16.24
N ASP A 719 9.44 15.27 16.22
CA ASP A 719 8.12 14.95 15.73
C ASP A 719 7.07 15.23 16.80
N GLY A 720 5.87 15.63 16.39
CA GLY A 720 4.71 15.70 17.28
C GLY A 720 3.92 14.40 17.26
N ARG A 721 3.42 13.98 18.43
CA ARG A 721 2.40 12.95 18.57
C ARG A 721 1.22 13.49 19.37
N LEU A 722 0.04 12.97 19.12
CA LEU A 722 -1.18 13.29 19.84
C LEU A 722 -2.06 12.04 19.86
N GLN A 723 -2.16 11.41 21.03
CA GLN A 723 -3.16 10.39 21.28
C GLN A 723 -4.37 11.03 21.98
N MET A 724 -5.56 10.58 21.62
CA MET A 724 -6.80 10.87 22.34
C MET A 724 -7.70 9.64 22.27
N GLU A 725 -8.21 9.20 23.40
CA GLU A 725 -9.13 8.07 23.48
C GLU A 725 -10.34 8.40 24.35
N TYR A 726 -11.50 7.86 23.96
CA TYR A 726 -12.68 7.77 24.79
C TYR A 726 -13.22 6.35 24.70
N SER A 727 -13.15 5.62 25.80
CA SER A 727 -13.59 4.24 25.93
C SER A 727 -14.73 4.17 26.96
N GLY A 728 -15.95 3.96 26.47
CA GLY A 728 -17.07 3.52 27.32
C GLY A 728 -17.09 2.01 27.52
N ILE A 729 -16.09 1.28 27.00
CA ILE A 729 -15.92 -0.17 27.05
C ILE A 729 -14.72 -0.58 27.92
N ASN A 730 -14.21 0.31 28.78
CA ASN A 730 -13.08 -0.04 29.63
C ASN A 730 -13.55 -1.01 30.73
N VAL A 731 -13.00 -2.23 30.73
CA VAL A 731 -13.27 -3.26 31.74
C VAL A 731 -11.93 -3.78 32.20
N ILE A 732 -11.48 -3.29 33.36
CA ILE A 732 -10.37 -3.89 34.09
C ILE A 732 -10.92 -4.98 35.01
N ARG A 733 -10.07 -5.86 35.55
CA ARG A 733 -10.45 -6.78 36.63
C ARG A 733 -9.69 -6.37 37.89
N PHE A 734 -10.38 -6.35 39.03
CA PHE A 734 -9.77 -6.01 40.31
C PHE A 734 -10.19 -7.04 41.36
N ASN A 735 -9.27 -7.95 41.67
CA ASN A 735 -9.50 -9.05 42.62
C ASN A 735 -9.20 -8.66 44.07
N GLY A 736 -8.40 -7.60 44.25
CA GLY A 736 -7.81 -7.16 45.52
C GLY A 736 -6.35 -6.72 45.31
N PHE A 737 -5.72 -6.20 46.36
CA PHE A 737 -4.28 -5.95 46.36
C PHE A 737 -3.53 -7.12 46.99
N GLY A 738 -2.37 -7.48 46.44
CA GLY A 738 -1.51 -8.56 46.93
C GLY A 738 -1.34 -9.70 45.93
N ASN A 739 -0.44 -10.62 46.28
CA ASN A 739 -0.08 -11.78 45.43
C ASN A 739 -1.00 -12.99 45.74
N GLY A 740 -1.16 -13.35 47.02
CA GLY A 740 -1.97 -14.48 47.48
C GLY A 740 -3.50 -14.27 47.46
N VAL A 741 -4.04 -13.47 46.53
CA VAL A 741 -5.48 -13.14 46.51
C VAL A 741 -6.29 -14.26 45.86
N GLU A 742 -7.10 -14.96 46.67
CA GLU A 742 -8.05 -15.99 46.21
C GLU A 742 -9.24 -15.39 45.45
N ILE A 743 -9.80 -16.16 44.50
CA ILE A 743 -11.00 -15.79 43.72
C ILE A 743 -12.18 -16.77 43.93
N PRO A 744 -12.80 -16.83 45.13
CA PRO A 744 -13.90 -17.76 45.44
C PRO A 744 -15.25 -17.44 44.75
N HIS A 745 -15.28 -16.54 43.76
CA HIS A 745 -16.47 -16.14 43.00
C HIS A 745 -16.18 -16.16 41.48
N PRO A 746 -17.20 -16.28 40.61
CA PRO A 746 -16.99 -16.26 39.16
C PRO A 746 -16.35 -14.95 38.66
N GLU A 747 -15.53 -15.04 37.60
CA GLU A 747 -14.80 -13.91 36.97
C GLU A 747 -15.56 -12.58 36.92
N SER A 748 -16.82 -12.60 36.48
CA SER A 748 -17.64 -11.39 36.29
C SER A 748 -18.01 -10.64 37.58
N PHE A 749 -17.73 -11.23 38.74
CA PHE A 749 -17.79 -10.53 40.02
C PHE A 749 -16.62 -9.56 40.24
N TYR A 750 -15.47 -9.78 39.60
CA TYR A 750 -14.25 -8.97 39.79
C TYR A 750 -13.99 -7.97 38.66
N GLU A 751 -14.74 -8.03 37.58
CA GLU A 751 -14.79 -6.97 36.56
C GLU A 751 -15.11 -5.61 37.19
N VAL A 752 -14.46 -4.55 36.69
CA VAL A 752 -14.77 -3.16 37.02
C VAL A 752 -15.03 -2.40 35.72
N GLU A 753 -16.30 -2.10 35.48
CA GLU A 753 -16.76 -1.35 34.31
C GLU A 753 -16.51 0.14 34.51
N GLN A 754 -15.79 0.75 33.58
CA GLN A 754 -15.40 2.15 33.61
C GLN A 754 -15.67 2.84 32.28
N THR A 755 -15.94 4.13 32.36
CA THR A 755 -15.76 5.05 31.24
C THR A 755 -14.41 5.76 31.42
N GLN A 756 -13.57 5.79 30.39
CA GLN A 756 -12.27 6.46 30.43
C GLN A 756 -12.14 7.44 29.26
N PHE A 757 -11.62 8.64 29.53
CA PHE A 757 -11.09 9.56 28.52
C PHE A 757 -9.61 9.79 28.78
N SER A 758 -8.79 9.81 27.73
CA SER A 758 -7.36 10.13 27.81
C SER A 758 -6.92 11.05 26.67
N LEU A 759 -5.91 11.87 26.95
CA LEU A 759 -5.34 12.85 26.04
C LEU A 759 -3.84 13.00 26.33
N ALA A 760 -3.01 12.62 25.36
CA ALA A 760 -1.55 12.66 25.47
C ALA A 760 -0.91 13.32 24.23
N PRO A 761 -0.76 14.66 24.22
CA PRO A 761 0.10 15.36 23.28
C PRO A 761 1.56 15.21 23.71
N ALA A 762 2.43 14.77 22.80
CA ALA A 762 3.84 14.53 23.09
C ALA A 762 4.75 15.02 21.97
N LEU A 763 6.02 15.30 22.32
CA LEU A 763 7.11 15.41 21.37
C LEU A 763 7.90 14.10 21.35
N SER A 764 8.47 13.76 20.20
CA SER A 764 9.31 12.58 20.06
C SER A 764 10.54 12.83 19.19
N TRP A 765 11.65 12.24 19.60
CA TRP A 765 12.92 12.18 18.88
C TRP A 765 13.19 10.71 18.52
N SER A 766 13.72 10.45 17.31
CA SER A 766 14.11 9.10 16.90
C SER A 766 15.41 9.14 16.11
N GLN A 767 16.36 8.27 16.45
CA GLN A 767 17.63 8.11 15.74
C GLN A 767 18.07 6.64 15.74
N ALA A 768 18.31 6.08 14.55
CA ALA A 768 18.56 4.65 14.34
C ALA A 768 17.46 3.79 15.01
N ALA A 769 17.83 2.92 15.94
CA ALA A 769 16.90 2.07 16.70
C ALA A 769 16.25 2.76 17.91
N TRP A 770 16.77 3.93 18.34
CA TRP A 770 16.26 4.65 19.51
C TRP A 770 15.08 5.55 19.17
N THR A 771 14.10 5.61 20.06
CA THR A 771 13.03 6.61 20.09
C THR A 771 12.80 7.07 21.53
N LEU A 772 12.80 8.38 21.74
CA LEU A 772 12.37 9.02 22.99
C LEU A 772 11.06 9.76 22.73
N THR A 773 10.11 9.68 23.65
CA THR A 773 8.81 10.35 23.62
C THR A 773 8.59 11.05 24.97
N GLY A 774 7.96 12.21 25.00
CA GLY A 774 7.57 12.86 26.25
C GLY A 774 6.56 13.99 26.10
N GLY A 775 5.69 14.17 27.09
CA GLY A 775 4.64 15.19 27.10
C GLY A 775 3.72 15.11 28.33
N PRO A 776 2.80 16.07 28.50
CA PRO A 776 1.77 15.99 29.52
C PRO A 776 0.77 14.86 29.21
N LEU A 777 0.22 14.29 30.28
CA LEU A 777 -0.85 13.29 30.24
C LEU A 777 -2.09 13.90 30.91
N VAL A 778 -3.26 13.71 30.32
CA VAL A 778 -4.55 14.04 30.93
C VAL A 778 -5.44 12.81 30.83
N GLN A 779 -6.01 12.39 31.95
CA GLN A 779 -6.87 11.21 32.04
C GLN A 779 -8.04 11.49 32.97
N PHE A 780 -9.20 10.95 32.62
CA PHE A 780 -10.45 11.08 33.35
C PHE A 780 -11.14 9.72 33.35
N THR A 781 -11.07 9.04 34.48
CA THR A 781 -11.69 7.72 34.71
C THR A 781 -13.04 7.93 35.40
N THR A 782 -14.03 7.09 35.14
CA THR A 782 -15.29 7.09 35.90
C THR A 782 -15.76 5.65 36.12
N THR A 783 -15.72 5.21 37.38
CA THR A 783 -16.24 3.92 37.83
C THR A 783 -17.68 4.10 38.29
N HIS A 784 -18.66 3.81 37.43
CA HIS A 784 -20.08 3.97 37.76
C HIS A 784 -20.53 2.90 38.77
N LEU A 785 -20.79 3.28 40.02
CA LEU A 785 -21.22 2.35 41.08
C LEU A 785 -22.57 1.68 40.80
N ALA A 786 -23.43 2.27 39.96
CA ALA A 786 -24.68 1.67 39.51
C ALA A 786 -24.45 0.49 38.57
N ASP A 787 -23.52 0.62 37.62
CA ASP A 787 -23.18 -0.40 36.63
C ASP A 787 -22.37 -1.54 37.27
N ASN A 788 -21.55 -1.21 38.28
CA ASN A 788 -20.77 -2.17 39.07
C ASN A 788 -21.55 -2.75 40.27
N LYS A 789 -22.88 -2.57 40.34
CA LYS A 789 -23.68 -3.00 41.49
C LYS A 789 -23.62 -4.51 41.69
N GLY A 790 -23.06 -4.91 42.83
CA GLY A 790 -22.92 -6.33 43.22
C GLY A 790 -21.60 -6.97 42.81
N LYS A 791 -20.72 -6.24 42.09
CA LYS A 791 -19.33 -6.62 41.83
C LYS A 791 -18.43 -6.28 43.04
N PHE A 792 -17.21 -6.84 43.09
CA PHE A 792 -16.28 -6.75 44.21
C PHE A 792 -15.97 -5.30 44.62
N ILE A 793 -15.65 -4.45 43.65
CA ILE A 793 -15.34 -3.02 43.85
C ILE A 793 -16.44 -2.25 44.59
N ALA A 794 -17.70 -2.69 44.48
CA ALA A 794 -18.86 -2.06 45.10
C ALA A 794 -19.22 -2.65 46.48
N ARG A 795 -18.41 -3.55 47.04
CA ARG A 795 -18.58 -4.11 48.42
C ARG A 795 -17.70 -3.43 49.48
N TYR A 796 -16.78 -2.55 49.10
CA TYR A 796 -15.94 -1.82 50.06
C TYR A 796 -16.78 -0.77 50.83
N GLU A 797 -16.81 -0.85 52.16
CA GLU A 797 -17.56 0.09 53.02
C GLU A 797 -17.07 1.54 52.89
N THR A 798 -15.76 1.72 52.70
CA THR A 798 -15.16 2.98 52.26
C THR A 798 -14.68 2.80 50.82
N PRO A 799 -15.20 3.57 49.84
CA PRO A 799 -14.78 3.44 48.44
C PRO A 799 -13.27 3.59 48.27
N LEU A 800 -12.67 2.73 47.44
CA LEU A 800 -11.24 2.81 47.15
C LEU A 800 -10.88 4.14 46.50
N TYR A 801 -9.66 4.61 46.77
CA TYR A 801 -9.17 5.83 46.13
C TYR A 801 -9.06 5.61 44.61
N GLY A 802 -9.69 6.51 43.82
CA GLY A 802 -9.87 6.33 42.38
C GLY A 802 -11.19 5.69 41.94
N THR A 803 -12.08 5.30 42.88
CA THR A 803 -13.49 4.98 42.61
C THR A 803 -14.29 6.27 42.32
N GLU A 804 -15.51 6.13 41.78
CA GLU A 804 -16.32 7.22 41.22
C GLU A 804 -15.63 7.92 40.03
N THR A 805 -15.81 9.23 39.89
CA THR A 805 -15.19 10.08 38.88
C THR A 805 -13.82 10.55 39.37
N PHE A 806 -12.78 10.39 38.55
CA PHE A 806 -11.40 10.72 38.91
C PHE A 806 -10.62 11.33 37.73
N GLY A 807 -10.35 12.63 37.80
CA GLY A 807 -9.51 13.37 36.87
C GLY A 807 -8.07 13.52 37.37
N GLN A 808 -7.10 13.19 36.50
CA GLN A 808 -5.67 13.34 36.77
C GLN A 808 -4.94 14.02 35.62
N ILE A 809 -3.95 14.85 35.96
CA ILE A 809 -3.01 15.48 35.02
C ILE A 809 -1.61 15.12 35.48
N GLY A 810 -0.77 14.68 34.56
CA GLY A 810 0.62 14.30 34.82
C GLY A 810 1.57 14.71 33.70
N VAL A 811 2.83 14.31 33.85
CA VAL A 811 3.84 14.36 32.79
C VAL A 811 4.46 12.98 32.66
N GLY A 812 4.68 12.52 31.44
CA GLY A 812 5.25 11.21 31.18
C GLY A 812 6.19 11.17 29.99
N GLY A 813 6.93 10.07 29.89
CA GLY A 813 7.87 9.79 28.82
C GLY A 813 8.12 8.31 28.61
N GLU A 814 8.65 7.98 27.43
CA GLU A 814 8.90 6.64 26.93
C GLU A 814 10.24 6.65 26.18
N LEU A 815 11.15 5.75 26.52
CA LEU A 815 12.38 5.47 25.80
C LEU A 815 12.32 4.03 25.26
N ALA A 816 12.35 3.90 23.94
CA ALA A 816 12.33 2.62 23.24
C ALA A 816 13.61 2.42 22.42
N TYR A 817 14.09 1.19 22.37
CA TYR A 817 15.16 0.70 21.49
C TYR A 817 14.67 -0.57 20.80
N ASP A 818 14.49 -0.54 19.48
CA ASP A 818 14.02 -1.72 18.72
C ASP A 818 14.97 -2.07 17.57
N THR A 819 15.55 -3.26 17.64
CA THR A 819 16.43 -3.87 16.62
C THR A 819 15.87 -5.17 16.05
N ARG A 820 14.59 -5.49 16.33
CA ARG A 820 13.96 -6.74 15.88
C ARG A 820 13.87 -6.80 14.35
N ASP A 821 14.24 -7.95 13.80
CA ASP A 821 14.19 -8.20 12.37
C ASP A 821 12.77 -8.26 11.79
N ASN A 822 11.76 -8.47 12.65
CA ASN A 822 10.35 -8.27 12.33
C ASN A 822 9.47 -8.02 13.57
N PRO A 823 8.79 -6.86 13.71
CA PRO A 823 7.99 -6.57 14.90
C PRO A 823 6.78 -7.50 15.16
N GLY A 824 6.28 -8.22 14.16
CA GLY A 824 5.13 -9.13 14.32
C GLY A 824 5.50 -10.59 14.58
N HIS A 825 6.74 -10.99 14.26
CA HIS A 825 7.29 -12.33 14.46
C HIS A 825 8.81 -12.23 14.35
N ALA A 826 9.43 -11.72 15.42
CA ALA A 826 10.87 -11.56 15.51
C ALA A 826 11.58 -12.91 15.63
N ARG A 827 12.75 -12.98 15.01
CA ARG A 827 13.71 -14.10 15.04
C ARG A 827 15.08 -13.68 15.54
N ARG A 828 15.47 -12.44 15.27
CA ARG A 828 16.74 -11.85 15.71
C ARG A 828 16.53 -10.40 16.16
N GLY A 829 17.36 -9.97 17.11
CA GLY A 829 17.37 -8.60 17.63
C GLY A 829 16.84 -8.49 19.06
N VAL A 830 16.86 -7.26 19.57
CA VAL A 830 16.46 -6.88 20.93
C VAL A 830 15.47 -5.71 20.88
N GLN A 831 14.44 -5.78 21.72
CA GLN A 831 13.59 -4.66 22.11
C GLN A 831 13.91 -4.29 23.56
N LEU A 832 14.01 -3.00 23.87
CA LEU A 832 13.96 -2.46 25.23
C LEU A 832 12.90 -1.34 25.26
N GLY A 833 12.06 -1.33 26.28
CA GLY A 833 11.12 -0.26 26.60
C GLY A 833 11.32 0.22 28.04
N LEU A 834 11.28 1.53 28.24
CA LEU A 834 11.26 2.17 29.55
C LEU A 834 10.26 3.32 29.52
N SER A 835 9.32 3.33 30.46
CA SER A 835 8.29 4.35 30.60
C SER A 835 8.29 4.93 32.02
N GLY A 836 7.87 6.18 32.13
CA GLY A 836 7.70 6.84 33.42
C GLY A 836 6.62 7.92 33.36
N ALA A 837 5.83 8.04 34.41
CA ALA A 837 4.81 9.06 34.59
C ALA A 837 4.85 9.63 36.03
N LEU A 838 4.61 10.92 36.16
CA LEU A 838 4.49 11.64 37.43
C LEU A 838 3.19 12.44 37.45
N TYR A 839 2.35 12.17 38.43
CA TYR A 839 1.09 12.86 38.67
C TYR A 839 1.23 13.72 39.94
N PRO A 840 1.40 15.05 39.82
CA PRO A 840 1.41 15.95 40.98
C PRO A 840 0.03 15.99 41.69
N LYS A 841 0.00 16.56 42.90
CA LYS A 841 -1.24 16.87 43.61
C LYS A 841 -2.02 17.98 42.87
N LEU A 842 -2.81 17.58 41.88
CA LEU A 842 -3.58 18.44 40.99
C LEU A 842 -4.87 17.72 40.56
N TRP A 843 -5.96 18.47 40.43
CA TRP A 843 -7.31 17.92 40.20
C TRP A 843 -7.69 16.95 41.34
N ASP A 844 -8.15 15.73 41.04
CA ASP A 844 -8.63 14.79 42.07
C ASP A 844 -7.49 14.02 42.77
N VAL A 845 -6.25 14.18 42.29
CA VAL A 845 -5.05 13.56 42.85
C VAL A 845 -4.71 14.17 44.22
N LYS A 846 -4.97 13.43 45.31
CA LYS A 846 -4.88 13.90 46.71
C LYS A 846 -3.44 14.10 47.22
N SER A 847 -2.49 13.35 46.66
CA SER A 847 -1.04 13.42 46.91
C SER A 847 -0.30 13.00 45.65
N ALA A 848 0.89 13.56 45.41
CA ALA A 848 1.66 13.19 44.24
C ALA A 848 2.04 11.70 44.24
N PHE A 849 1.91 11.05 43.08
CA PHE A 849 2.34 9.67 42.86
C PHE A 849 3.04 9.54 41.50
N GLY A 850 3.84 8.50 41.33
CA GLY A 850 4.57 8.24 40.09
C GLY A 850 4.67 6.75 39.78
N ARG A 851 4.73 6.43 38.49
CA ARG A 851 4.79 5.08 37.93
C ARG A 851 6.01 4.98 37.01
N VAL A 852 6.79 3.91 37.14
CA VAL A 852 7.93 3.60 36.26
C VAL A 852 7.84 2.14 35.87
N GLY A 853 7.80 1.85 34.58
CA GLY A 853 7.70 0.50 34.05
C GLY A 853 8.68 0.28 32.90
N GLY A 854 9.03 -0.97 32.62
CA GLY A 854 9.94 -1.29 31.52
C GLY A 854 9.92 -2.77 31.14
N ASP A 855 10.31 -3.02 29.90
CA ASP A 855 10.42 -4.36 29.31
C ASP A 855 11.76 -4.51 28.55
N ALA A 856 12.28 -5.73 28.53
CA ALA A 856 13.44 -6.11 27.74
C ALA A 856 13.19 -7.47 27.11
N ALA A 857 13.16 -7.53 25.77
CA ALA A 857 12.90 -8.74 25.00
C ALA A 857 14.00 -9.04 23.98
N ALA A 858 14.53 -10.27 24.00
CA ALA A 858 15.59 -10.74 23.11
C ALA A 858 15.13 -11.95 22.29
N TYR A 859 15.51 -11.99 21.01
CA TYR A 859 15.10 -13.04 20.06
C TYR A 859 16.35 -13.70 19.44
N LEU A 860 16.45 -15.02 19.59
CA LEU A 860 17.64 -15.80 19.27
C LEU A 860 17.28 -17.04 18.43
N SER A 861 17.36 -16.94 17.10
CA SER A 861 17.25 -18.09 16.19
C SER A 861 18.59 -18.77 15.91
N ALA A 862 18.72 -20.04 16.27
CA ALA A 862 19.81 -20.90 15.80
C ALA A 862 19.59 -21.33 14.34
N ASP A 863 20.68 -21.48 13.58
CA ASP A 863 20.64 -21.74 12.14
C ASP A 863 20.53 -23.24 11.82
N LEU A 864 19.43 -23.85 12.28
CA LEU A 864 19.09 -25.25 12.07
C LEU A 864 17.87 -25.38 11.14
N PRO A 865 17.59 -26.54 10.52
CA PRO A 865 16.49 -26.70 9.56
C PRO A 865 15.10 -26.31 10.09
N THR A 866 14.85 -26.49 11.39
CA THR A 866 13.61 -26.09 12.10
C THR A 866 13.61 -24.62 12.57
N LEU A 867 14.71 -23.88 12.38
CA LEU A 867 14.95 -22.51 12.86
C LEU A 867 14.44 -22.28 14.30
N PRO A 868 14.89 -23.09 15.28
CA PRO A 868 14.44 -22.95 16.65
C PRO A 868 14.82 -21.57 17.15
N THR A 869 13.82 -20.84 17.62
CA THR A 869 13.90 -19.44 18.02
C THR A 869 13.49 -19.35 19.47
N LEU A 870 14.45 -19.06 20.33
CA LEU A 870 14.20 -18.70 21.72
C LEU A 870 13.85 -17.21 21.76
N ALA A 871 12.69 -16.87 22.32
CA ALA A 871 12.32 -15.51 22.68
C ALA A 871 12.26 -15.42 24.20
N LEU A 872 13.00 -14.49 24.79
CA LEU A 872 13.02 -14.22 26.22
C LEU A 872 12.57 -12.78 26.46
N ARG A 873 11.69 -12.56 27.43
CA ARG A 873 11.29 -11.23 27.89
C ARG A 873 11.31 -11.20 29.41
N VAL A 874 11.77 -10.09 29.96
CA VAL A 874 11.51 -9.69 31.35
C VAL A 874 10.85 -8.32 31.31
N GLY A 875 9.92 -8.07 32.21
CA GLY A 875 9.31 -6.76 32.35
C GLY A 875 8.72 -6.58 33.74
N GLY A 876 8.45 -5.33 34.10
CA GLY A 876 7.94 -5.01 35.42
C GLY A 876 7.69 -3.53 35.60
N GLU A 877 7.13 -3.19 36.75
CA GLU A 877 6.64 -1.86 37.07
C GLU A 877 6.70 -1.58 38.57
N ILE A 878 6.88 -0.31 38.92
CA ILE A 878 6.79 0.19 40.30
C ILE A 878 5.97 1.49 40.30
N VAL A 879 4.98 1.58 41.17
CA VAL A 879 4.15 2.75 41.46
C VAL A 879 4.43 3.19 42.91
N ARG A 880 4.59 4.49 43.15
CA ARG A 880 4.96 5.06 44.46
C ARG A 880 4.17 6.33 44.78
N GLY A 881 3.84 6.51 46.06
CA GLY A 881 2.87 7.50 46.55
C GLY A 881 1.48 6.88 46.67
N ALA A 882 0.47 7.61 47.16
CA ALA A 882 -0.90 7.11 47.12
C ALA A 882 -1.46 7.25 45.70
N PHE A 883 -1.51 6.14 44.98
CA PHE A 883 -2.06 6.00 43.62
C PHE A 883 -3.51 5.51 43.66
N PRO A 884 -4.38 5.92 42.72
CA PRO A 884 -5.73 5.37 42.60
C PRO A 884 -5.68 3.90 42.17
N PHE A 885 -6.65 3.08 42.58
CA PHE A 885 -6.59 1.62 42.39
C PHE A 885 -6.42 1.17 40.93
N HIS A 886 -6.89 1.98 39.97
CA HIS A 886 -6.79 1.71 38.52
C HIS A 886 -5.45 2.15 37.89
N GLU A 887 -4.52 2.72 38.67
CA GLU A 887 -3.13 3.00 38.26
C GLU A 887 -2.13 2.02 38.89
N ALA A 888 -2.61 0.99 39.60
CA ALA A 888 -1.78 -0.03 40.24
C ALA A 888 -0.86 -0.77 39.24
N ALA A 889 0.23 -1.33 39.76
CA ALA A 889 1.06 -2.26 39.01
C ALA A 889 0.37 -3.63 38.97
N THR A 890 -0.02 -4.09 37.79
CA THR A 890 -0.74 -5.36 37.61
C THR A 890 0.11 -6.44 36.95
N VAL A 891 -0.30 -7.70 37.16
CA VAL A 891 0.17 -8.85 36.35
C VAL A 891 -1.01 -9.77 36.05
N GLY A 892 -1.14 -10.21 34.80
CA GLY A 892 -2.09 -11.24 34.37
C GLY A 892 -2.69 -10.95 33.00
N GLY A 893 -2.78 -11.98 32.15
CA GLY A 893 -3.57 -11.95 30.92
C GLY A 893 -2.80 -12.31 29.64
N PRO A 894 -3.20 -11.78 28.47
CA PRO A 894 -2.67 -12.21 27.17
C PRO A 894 -1.27 -11.67 26.84
N ASP A 895 -0.75 -10.71 27.61
CA ASP A 895 0.44 -9.94 27.25
C ASP A 895 1.63 -10.07 28.21
N ASP A 896 1.46 -10.67 29.41
CA ASP A 896 2.48 -10.74 30.47
C ASP A 896 2.51 -12.09 31.22
N LEU A 897 1.36 -12.63 31.65
CA LEU A 897 1.23 -13.90 32.37
C LEU A 897 -0.02 -14.65 31.86
N ARG A 898 0.18 -15.50 30.84
CA ARG A 898 -0.89 -16.24 30.17
C ARG A 898 -1.26 -17.50 30.97
N GLY A 899 -2.51 -17.95 30.85
CA GLY A 899 -3.11 -18.94 31.76
C GLY A 899 -3.84 -18.32 32.96
N PHE A 900 -3.77 -17.00 33.12
CA PHE A 900 -4.47 -16.25 34.17
C PHE A 900 -5.48 -15.27 33.54
N TYR A 901 -6.32 -14.66 34.38
CA TYR A 901 -7.20 -13.57 33.97
C TYR A 901 -6.42 -12.28 33.70
N GLU A 902 -7.01 -11.35 32.94
CA GLU A 902 -6.44 -10.02 32.72
C GLU A 902 -6.40 -9.24 34.05
N ASP A 903 -5.33 -8.49 34.34
CA ASP A 903 -5.13 -7.76 35.62
C ASP A 903 -5.34 -8.62 36.89
N ARG A 904 -5.01 -9.92 36.84
CA ARG A 904 -5.29 -10.89 37.91
C ARG A 904 -4.74 -10.50 39.28
N PHE A 905 -3.54 -9.95 39.32
CA PHE A 905 -2.85 -9.53 40.54
C PHE A 905 -2.54 -8.04 40.47
N ALA A 906 -2.65 -7.33 41.60
CA ALA A 906 -2.41 -5.88 41.68
C ALA A 906 -1.59 -5.48 42.92
N GLY A 907 -0.69 -4.52 42.78
CA GLY A 907 0.16 -4.04 43.89
C GLY A 907 0.85 -2.70 43.64
N GLU A 908 1.83 -2.39 44.49
CA GLU A 908 2.76 -1.27 44.30
C GLU A 908 3.86 -1.58 43.27
N ALA A 909 4.17 -2.86 43.06
CA ALA A 909 5.10 -3.28 42.03
C ALA A 909 4.68 -4.61 41.40
N ALA A 910 5.08 -4.80 40.15
CA ALA A 910 4.82 -5.98 39.33
C ALA A 910 6.13 -6.44 38.68
N LEU A 911 6.34 -7.74 38.56
CA LEU A 911 7.48 -8.32 37.84
C LEU A 911 7.05 -9.61 37.13
N TYR A 912 7.40 -9.74 35.85
CA TYR A 912 7.10 -10.91 35.04
C TYR A 912 8.28 -11.31 34.12
N GLY A 913 8.31 -12.58 33.75
CA GLY A 913 9.25 -13.15 32.80
C GLY A 913 8.57 -14.15 31.86
N ASN A 914 8.94 -14.14 30.58
CA ASN A 914 8.38 -15.00 29.54
C ASN A 914 9.49 -15.69 28.75
N GLY A 915 9.34 -16.99 28.54
CA GLY A 915 10.13 -17.79 27.60
C GLY A 915 9.23 -18.43 26.56
N GLU A 916 9.50 -18.20 25.27
CA GLU A 916 8.93 -18.98 24.17
C GLU A 916 10.04 -19.70 23.40
N LEU A 917 9.91 -21.02 23.23
CA LEU A 917 10.70 -21.78 22.27
C LEU A 917 9.84 -22.08 21.04
N ARG A 918 10.10 -21.37 19.93
CA ARG A 918 9.36 -21.49 18.67
C ARG A 918 10.11 -22.37 17.68
N MET A 919 9.41 -23.24 16.96
CA MET A 919 9.99 -24.11 15.93
C MET A 919 9.14 -24.09 14.66
N ARG A 920 9.77 -23.92 13.49
CA ARG A 920 9.13 -24.17 12.20
C ARG A 920 9.00 -25.68 12.00
N LEU A 921 7.77 -26.16 11.84
CA LEU A 921 7.48 -27.56 11.57
C LEU A 921 7.59 -27.85 10.06
N ILE A 922 6.87 -27.06 9.25
CA ILE A 922 6.86 -27.22 7.78
C ILE A 922 6.85 -25.85 7.07
N ARG A 923 7.31 -25.85 5.83
CA ARG A 923 7.04 -24.75 4.88
C ARG A 923 5.74 -25.05 4.16
N LEU A 924 4.88 -24.06 4.08
CA LEU A 924 3.66 -24.09 3.28
C LEU A 924 3.96 -23.52 1.89
N TRP A 925 3.41 -24.15 0.86
CA TRP A 925 3.52 -23.69 -0.53
C TRP A 925 2.13 -23.44 -1.15
N PHE A 926 1.09 -24.10 -0.62
CA PHE A 926 -0.29 -23.96 -1.03
C PHE A 926 -1.19 -23.68 0.20
N PRO A 927 -2.21 -22.80 0.09
CA PRO A 927 -2.53 -21.94 -1.05
C PRO A 927 -1.55 -20.77 -1.20
N LEU A 928 -0.77 -20.45 -0.15
CA LEU A 928 0.25 -19.41 -0.15
C LEU A 928 1.60 -19.92 0.36
N PRO A 929 2.70 -19.24 -0.02
CA PRO A 929 4.01 -19.46 0.57
C PRO A 929 4.00 -19.01 2.02
N GLY A 930 4.52 -19.86 2.88
CA GLY A 930 4.43 -19.63 4.31
C GLY A 930 5.23 -20.61 5.14
N GLU A 931 5.07 -20.47 6.44
CA GLU A 931 5.67 -21.34 7.43
C GLU A 931 4.61 -21.66 8.48
N LEU A 932 4.40 -22.95 8.74
CA LEU A 932 3.63 -23.45 9.89
C LEU A 932 4.62 -23.92 10.95
N GLY A 933 4.39 -23.54 12.19
CA GLY A 933 5.20 -23.97 13.30
C GLY A 933 4.41 -24.12 14.59
N ALA A 934 5.12 -24.61 15.60
CA ALA A 934 4.66 -24.68 16.97
C ALA A 934 5.52 -23.78 17.86
N PHE A 935 5.07 -23.59 19.10
CA PHE A 935 5.88 -23.07 20.18
C PHE A 935 5.46 -23.66 21.52
N ALA A 936 6.43 -23.83 22.42
CA ALA A 936 6.19 -24.02 23.84
C ALA A 936 6.42 -22.69 24.57
N ALA A 937 5.70 -22.47 25.65
CA ALA A 937 5.71 -21.22 26.40
C ALA A 937 5.69 -21.47 27.92
N VAL A 938 6.48 -20.69 28.66
CA VAL A 938 6.45 -20.61 30.12
C VAL A 938 6.49 -19.13 30.50
N ASP A 939 5.52 -18.70 31.30
CA ASP A 939 5.41 -17.38 31.88
C ASP A 939 5.49 -17.50 33.41
N ALA A 940 6.09 -16.52 34.07
CA ALA A 940 6.09 -16.40 35.52
C ALA A 940 5.84 -14.95 35.92
N GLY A 941 4.99 -14.70 36.92
CA GLY A 941 4.65 -13.36 37.40
C GLY A 941 4.46 -13.28 38.91
N ARG A 942 4.69 -12.08 39.47
CA ARG A 942 4.47 -11.75 40.89
C ARG A 942 4.18 -10.25 41.05
N VAL A 943 3.31 -9.91 42.00
CA VAL A 943 3.14 -8.54 42.51
C VAL A 943 3.66 -8.38 43.94
N PHE A 944 3.91 -7.14 44.33
CA PHE A 944 4.39 -6.75 45.66
C PHE A 944 3.51 -5.61 46.20
N TYR A 945 3.06 -5.72 47.45
CA TYR A 945 2.19 -4.74 48.10
C TYR A 945 2.47 -4.72 49.61
N ASN A 946 2.40 -3.55 50.25
CA ASN A 946 2.53 -3.33 51.70
C ASN A 946 3.75 -3.95 52.44
N ALA A 947 4.79 -4.38 51.72
CA ALA A 947 6.08 -4.81 52.28
C ALA A 947 6.04 -5.95 53.32
N ASP A 948 4.99 -6.78 53.30
CA ASP A 948 4.83 -7.89 54.25
C ASP A 948 5.59 -9.16 53.78
N PRO A 949 6.51 -9.72 54.59
CA PRO A 949 7.23 -10.95 54.26
C PRO A 949 6.40 -12.25 54.50
N ALA A 950 5.18 -12.19 55.03
CA ALA A 950 4.45 -13.38 55.49
C ALA A 950 3.53 -14.05 54.44
N GLU A 951 2.96 -13.31 53.47
CA GLU A 951 1.79 -13.79 52.71
C GLU A 951 1.98 -13.97 51.18
N ALA A 952 3.18 -13.80 50.62
CA ALA A 952 3.29 -13.52 49.17
C ALA A 952 4.36 -14.28 48.36
N ASP A 953 5.12 -15.23 48.92
CA ASP A 953 6.44 -15.58 48.34
C ASP A 953 6.48 -16.47 47.07
N GLY A 954 5.32 -16.90 46.56
CA GLY A 954 5.21 -17.63 45.29
C GLY A 954 5.41 -16.77 44.03
N TRP A 955 5.93 -17.38 42.97
CA TRP A 955 5.72 -16.91 41.59
C TRP A 955 4.54 -17.67 41.01
N HIS A 956 3.59 -16.95 40.41
CA HIS A 956 2.48 -17.56 39.67
C HIS A 956 2.98 -17.98 38.30
N ILE A 957 2.75 -19.24 37.90
CA ILE A 957 3.36 -19.82 36.69
C ILE A 957 2.28 -20.21 35.68
N GLY A 958 2.43 -19.71 34.45
CA GLY A 958 1.63 -20.13 33.29
C GLY A 958 2.47 -20.98 32.35
N THR A 959 1.97 -22.16 31.93
CA THR A 959 2.70 -23.03 30.98
C THR A 959 1.82 -23.50 29.84
N GLY A 960 2.40 -23.80 28.69
CA GLY A 960 1.67 -24.41 27.58
C GLY A 960 2.36 -24.19 26.24
N GLY A 961 1.56 -23.88 25.22
CA GLY A 961 2.09 -23.70 23.87
C GLY A 961 1.01 -23.43 22.84
N GLY A 962 1.40 -23.52 21.57
CA GLY A 962 0.49 -23.20 20.48
C GLY A 962 1.06 -23.48 19.10
N LEU A 963 0.25 -23.13 18.10
CA LEU A 963 0.59 -23.18 16.69
C LEU A 963 0.61 -21.77 16.11
N TRP A 964 1.49 -21.54 15.14
CA TRP A 964 1.53 -20.30 14.38
C TRP A 964 1.65 -20.61 12.88
N VAL A 965 0.99 -19.80 12.06
CA VAL A 965 1.08 -19.85 10.61
C VAL A 965 1.39 -18.45 10.08
N SER A 966 2.36 -18.34 9.18
CA SER A 966 2.72 -17.08 8.54
C SER A 966 2.64 -17.19 7.02
N PHE A 967 2.20 -16.13 6.35
CA PHE A 967 1.99 -16.10 4.90
C PHE A 967 2.73 -14.92 4.26
N LEU A 968 3.39 -15.11 3.12
CA LEU A 968 4.16 -14.11 2.35
C LEU A 968 5.39 -13.52 3.08
N LYS A 969 5.20 -12.96 4.28
CA LYS A 969 6.23 -12.37 5.15
C LYS A 969 5.81 -12.57 6.61
N ARG A 970 6.78 -12.81 7.50
CA ARG A 970 6.58 -13.00 8.96
C ARG A 970 5.68 -11.96 9.67
N GLN A 971 5.61 -10.73 9.17
CA GLN A 971 4.69 -9.70 9.65
C GLN A 971 3.18 -10.05 9.49
N ALA A 972 2.85 -11.00 8.61
CA ALA A 972 1.51 -11.58 8.45
C ALA A 972 1.48 -12.99 9.06
N THR A 973 1.71 -13.06 10.38
CA THR A 973 1.54 -14.29 11.19
C THR A 973 0.16 -14.28 11.85
N LEU A 974 -0.43 -15.46 12.02
CA LEU A 974 -1.53 -15.74 12.96
C LEU A 974 -1.02 -16.79 13.96
N SER A 975 -1.31 -16.60 15.23
CA SER A 975 -1.01 -17.59 16.28
C SER A 975 -2.26 -17.97 17.08
N ALA A 976 -2.27 -19.22 17.53
CA ALA A 976 -3.29 -19.81 18.38
C ALA A 976 -2.59 -20.55 19.53
N ALA A 977 -3.02 -20.33 20.77
CA ALA A 977 -2.33 -20.86 21.94
C ALA A 977 -3.30 -21.36 23.02
N LEU A 978 -2.84 -22.35 23.79
CA LEU A 978 -3.45 -22.81 25.03
C LEU A 978 -2.36 -22.75 26.11
N LEU A 979 -2.62 -22.01 27.19
CA LEU A 979 -1.76 -22.01 28.38
C LEU A 979 -2.61 -22.24 29.63
N GLU A 980 -2.09 -23.05 30.53
CA GLU A 980 -2.66 -23.43 31.82
C GLU A 980 -1.92 -22.67 32.91
N GLY A 981 -2.69 -21.96 33.74
CA GLY A 981 -2.25 -21.34 34.99
C GLY A 981 -3.19 -21.76 36.12
N GLU A 982 -2.90 -21.30 37.33
CA GLU A 982 -3.60 -21.73 38.56
C GLU A 982 -5.12 -21.46 38.51
N ASP A 983 -5.56 -20.37 37.87
CA ASP A 983 -6.98 -20.03 37.77
C ASP A 983 -7.73 -20.73 36.61
N ARG A 984 -7.06 -20.98 35.47
CA ARG A 984 -7.72 -21.34 34.20
C ARG A 984 -6.79 -21.90 33.11
N ILE A 985 -7.40 -22.53 32.11
CA ILE A 985 -6.78 -22.73 30.79
C ILE A 985 -7.21 -21.57 29.88
N GLY A 986 -6.27 -20.69 29.55
CA GLY A 986 -6.46 -19.58 28.62
C GLY A 986 -6.29 -20.01 27.16
N ALA A 987 -7.32 -19.77 26.34
CA ALA A 987 -7.26 -19.91 24.89
C ALA A 987 -7.08 -18.55 24.21
N TYR A 988 -6.05 -18.41 23.37
CA TYR A 988 -5.64 -17.14 22.78
C TYR A 988 -5.56 -17.23 21.24
N LEU A 989 -5.97 -16.16 20.55
CA LEU A 989 -5.88 -16.00 19.09
C LEU A 989 -5.37 -14.58 18.76
N ARG A 990 -4.26 -14.45 18.02
CA ARG A 990 -3.58 -13.15 17.80
C ARG A 990 -3.00 -13.03 16.39
N THR A 991 -3.00 -11.80 15.86
CA THR A 991 -2.21 -11.42 14.67
C THR A 991 -0.78 -11.09 15.09
N GLY A 992 0.20 -11.83 14.58
CA GLY A 992 1.57 -11.89 15.09
C GLY A 992 1.82 -13.16 15.91
N MET A 993 2.97 -13.23 16.58
CA MET A 993 3.20 -14.15 17.70
C MET A 993 2.44 -13.68 18.96
N MET A 994 2.33 -14.54 19.97
CA MET A 994 1.66 -14.21 21.25
C MET A 994 2.45 -13.22 22.13
N PHE A 995 3.77 -13.24 21.96
CA PHE A 995 4.81 -12.50 22.70
C PHE A 995 4.90 -11.02 22.31
#